data_AF-A0A976E3N5-F1
#
_entry.id   AF-A0A976E3N5-F1
#
_cell.length_a   1.000
_cell.length_b   1.000
_cell.length_c   1.000
_cell.angle_alpha   90.00
_cell.angle_beta   90.00
_cell.angle_gamma   90.00
#
_symmetry.space_group_name_H-M   'P 1'
#
loop_
_entity.id
_entity.type
_entity.pdbx_description
1 polymer ?
#
loop_
_entity_poly.entity_id
_entity_poly.type
_entity_poly.pdbx_seq_one_letter_code
_entity_poly.pdbx_strand_id
1 'polypeptide(L)'
;MRYADKASVKINNGAWVNLNNSTVKMTGTSAPNRLNKTVAAGDAYQGPVTDGYGGIGGVLAVLKMRLPIAANALQQGDNTITFRFNTSNGLSMGYRVINMNLLNSAGQKILPDSAFEEAVPASWGPPKSAQADIDAGKNLWMTAQLKTNYLPGATNIIAKCTDCHTATGRDLKYFGYSNKSIVERSKFHGLTELEGEQIASYIRTLPVKAVGRPWNPPYQPGPGLTSKPNDEWAAGAGINNVLDNDWDTIKAIFPNGVKRDALMVGDSNKFKRFAQHDTPLAFQLPDWNHWLPEIHPYDAFGKANVDATENFKMYKELRQSLQGKSESQIKTWFNESFPRQTNAAPKGYFAFTNFGGNHFPSEITSKGWVGTLDKDMRVPANRPDDAKKVYSAQLWKMVKHVELHEEFGLTGMGKEANNVAWAGFDSKEALPRMWIGAERVVFDVSPFLSYLVDGVTGSTSGNNQFNYDYLSNSWYQLQLLLNAGQRSAGGHRAVDFGYAYGFLNGMDRFTNYSQAGRNFVWAIVALDESDTDKGPNIQDGWSLRRTDIGNPLGFVNDFQWSKVWMTQPTAEARQVRNLIQQVQLEKSATWLPIQYFFKNINGNLSETGDASNRKDGIDDGANFMRPIYVLTGSNPEGRNQAEGTHSALAEYKSRNIFPAALQNGWATWAQAIWPGAGNANVSKWEAVKVATQGAAPAAPGLSNGSAGSVNVSWQAVAGATSYNVKRSDSANGPFLTVAYFRTGLSYTDTVPVAGRTYFYRVSSNINSNESPDSASQQIAK
;
A
#
# COMPACT_ATOMS: atom_id res chain seq x y z
N MET A 1 12.88 -19.00 -18.20
CA MET A 1 13.04 -17.65 -17.59
C MET A 1 13.21 -16.59 -18.67
N ARG A 2 12.43 -15.49 -18.62
CA ARG A 2 12.31 -14.44 -19.67
C ARG A 2 13.63 -13.77 -20.10
N TYR A 3 14.65 -13.81 -19.25
CA TYR A 3 15.91 -13.06 -19.43
C TYR A 3 17.18 -13.92 -19.41
N ALA A 4 17.06 -15.23 -19.19
CA ALA A 4 18.23 -16.10 -19.17
C ALA A 4 18.98 -16.00 -20.52
N ASP A 5 20.30 -15.83 -20.44
CA ASP A 5 21.22 -15.77 -21.58
C ASP A 5 20.99 -14.63 -22.57
N LYS A 6 20.10 -13.67 -22.26
CA LYS A 6 19.88 -12.48 -23.08
C LYS A 6 20.98 -11.43 -22.95
N ALA A 7 21.78 -11.51 -21.89
CA ALA A 7 22.92 -10.63 -21.67
C ALA A 7 24.19 -11.44 -21.48
N SER A 8 25.31 -10.90 -21.94
CA SER A 8 26.64 -11.43 -21.65
C SER A 8 27.61 -10.30 -21.34
N VAL A 9 28.67 -10.65 -20.61
CA VAL A 9 29.76 -9.75 -20.26
C VAL A 9 31.10 -10.42 -20.56
N LYS A 10 32.09 -9.63 -20.96
CA LYS A 10 33.47 -10.07 -21.04
C LYS A 10 34.38 -9.02 -20.41
N ILE A 11 35.54 -9.47 -19.95
CA ILE A 11 36.61 -8.61 -19.42
C ILE A 11 37.79 -8.73 -20.38
N ASN A 12 38.30 -7.59 -20.83
CA ASN A 12 39.37 -7.46 -21.82
C ASN A 12 39.06 -8.32 -23.07
N ASN A 13 40.01 -9.16 -23.47
CA ASN A 13 39.88 -10.11 -24.58
C ASN A 13 39.45 -11.51 -24.12
N GLY A 14 38.94 -11.63 -22.90
CA GLY A 14 38.41 -12.89 -22.35
C GLY A 14 37.15 -13.38 -23.06
N ALA A 15 36.73 -14.59 -22.70
CA ALA A 15 35.51 -15.19 -23.22
C ALA A 15 34.26 -14.43 -22.74
N TRP A 16 33.20 -14.47 -23.56
CA TRP A 16 31.89 -14.01 -23.15
C TRP A 16 31.31 -14.95 -22.09
N VAL A 17 30.87 -14.39 -20.98
CA VAL A 17 30.13 -15.08 -19.93
C VAL A 17 28.67 -14.64 -20.02
N ASN A 18 27.77 -15.59 -20.26
CA ASN A 18 26.34 -15.31 -20.21
C ASN A 18 25.91 -14.96 -18.79
N LEU A 19 25.01 -14.00 -18.65
CA LEU A 19 24.39 -13.65 -17.38
C LEU A 19 23.11 -14.49 -17.22
N ASN A 20 23.15 -15.44 -16.30
CA ASN A 20 22.03 -16.30 -15.94
C ASN A 20 22.18 -16.78 -14.47
N ASN A 21 21.17 -17.47 -13.94
CA ASN A 21 21.19 -17.90 -12.54
C ASN A 21 22.28 -18.94 -12.18
N SER A 22 22.99 -19.53 -13.14
CA SER A 22 24.12 -20.42 -12.86
C SER A 22 25.48 -19.72 -12.91
N THR A 23 25.59 -18.57 -13.59
CA THR A 23 26.85 -17.82 -13.73
C THR A 23 26.99 -16.67 -12.73
N VAL A 24 25.88 -16.15 -12.21
CA VAL A 24 25.90 -15.06 -11.21
C VAL A 24 25.31 -15.49 -9.88
N LYS A 25 25.78 -14.85 -8.81
CA LYS A 25 25.16 -14.91 -7.48
C LYS A 25 24.32 -13.66 -7.27
N MET A 26 23.00 -13.82 -7.25
CA MET A 26 22.07 -12.73 -6.94
C MET A 26 22.15 -12.33 -5.45
N THR A 27 21.86 -11.07 -5.14
CA THR A 27 22.00 -10.51 -3.78
C THR A 27 20.79 -9.69 -3.35
N GLY A 28 20.61 -9.48 -2.05
CA GLY A 28 19.53 -8.65 -1.50
C GLY A 28 18.15 -9.23 -1.83
N THR A 29 17.21 -8.37 -2.22
CA THR A 29 15.87 -8.76 -2.69
C THR A 29 15.90 -9.55 -4.00
N SER A 30 16.98 -9.44 -4.79
CA SER A 30 17.15 -10.21 -6.02
C SER A 30 17.63 -11.65 -5.79
N ALA A 31 17.99 -12.04 -4.56
CA ALA A 31 18.44 -13.39 -4.26
C ALA A 31 17.28 -14.41 -4.46
N PRO A 32 17.48 -15.50 -5.25
CA PRO A 32 16.47 -16.53 -5.40
C PRO A 32 16.26 -17.28 -4.08
N ASN A 33 15.05 -17.78 -3.88
CA ASN A 33 14.71 -18.68 -2.79
C ASN A 33 15.28 -20.10 -3.08
N ARG A 34 15.87 -20.74 -2.07
CA ARG A 34 16.08 -22.20 -1.99
C ARG A 34 15.45 -22.69 -0.69
N LEU A 35 14.13 -22.67 -0.59
CA LEU A 35 13.42 -23.29 0.54
C LEU A 35 12.71 -24.54 0.05
N ASN A 36 13.20 -25.68 0.55
CA ASN A 36 12.42 -26.90 0.79
C ASN A 36 11.32 -26.63 1.84
N LYS A 37 10.44 -25.64 1.64
CA LYS A 37 9.22 -25.53 2.46
C LYS A 37 8.17 -26.41 1.80
N THR A 38 7.87 -27.55 2.41
CA THR A 38 6.63 -28.28 2.15
C THR A 38 5.49 -27.33 2.46
N VAL A 39 4.71 -27.02 1.44
CA VAL A 39 3.49 -26.21 1.57
C VAL A 39 2.57 -26.93 2.55
N ALA A 40 2.06 -26.25 3.57
CA ALA A 40 1.20 -26.89 4.56
C ALA A 40 -0.10 -27.35 3.88
N ALA A 41 -0.64 -28.49 4.31
CA ALA A 41 -1.93 -28.98 3.81
C ALA A 41 -3.03 -27.93 4.10
N GLY A 42 -3.60 -27.35 3.04
CA GLY A 42 -4.61 -26.27 3.11
C GLY A 42 -4.19 -24.96 2.45
N ASP A 43 -2.90 -24.78 2.13
CA ASP A 43 -2.46 -23.65 1.30
C ASP A 43 -2.71 -23.96 -0.19
N ALA A 44 -3.29 -23.01 -0.93
CA ALA A 44 -3.73 -23.17 -2.33
C ALA A 44 -2.62 -23.49 -3.35
N TYR A 45 -1.36 -23.50 -2.94
CA TYR A 45 -0.21 -23.70 -3.83
C TYR A 45 0.24 -25.17 -3.83
N GLN A 46 0.03 -25.89 -4.93
CA GLN A 46 0.41 -27.30 -5.08
C GLN A 46 1.53 -27.54 -6.11
N GLY A 47 2.31 -26.51 -6.47
CA GLY A 47 3.41 -26.61 -7.43
C GLY A 47 4.80 -26.76 -6.79
N PRO A 48 5.81 -27.28 -7.51
CA PRO A 48 7.20 -27.23 -7.06
C PRO A 48 7.72 -25.77 -7.06
N VAL A 49 8.28 -25.31 -5.94
CA VAL A 49 8.91 -23.98 -5.79
C VAL A 49 10.31 -24.02 -6.44
N THR A 50 10.39 -24.08 -7.77
CA THR A 50 11.69 -24.22 -8.45
C THR A 50 12.27 -22.91 -9.00
N ASP A 51 11.51 -21.81 -9.08
CA ASP A 51 12.00 -20.51 -9.55
C ASP A 51 11.52 -19.37 -8.63
N GLY A 52 12.47 -18.72 -7.94
CA GLY A 52 12.22 -17.90 -6.75
C GLY A 52 11.81 -16.44 -6.96
N TYR A 53 11.55 -15.76 -5.83
CA TYR A 53 11.19 -14.34 -5.74
C TYR A 53 12.16 -13.39 -6.45
N GLY A 54 13.46 -13.70 -6.37
CA GLY A 54 14.52 -13.06 -7.12
C GLY A 54 15.14 -13.99 -8.18
N GLY A 55 16.11 -13.47 -8.93
CA GLY A 55 16.78 -14.21 -10.01
C GLY A 55 16.52 -13.64 -11.40
N ILE A 56 17.40 -13.97 -12.34
CA ILE A 56 17.26 -13.57 -13.74
C ILE A 56 16.03 -14.27 -14.33
N GLY A 57 14.98 -13.49 -14.62
CA GLY A 57 13.70 -13.98 -15.10
C GLY A 57 12.64 -14.23 -14.03
N GLY A 58 12.91 -13.81 -12.79
CA GLY A 58 11.88 -13.55 -11.77
C GLY A 58 11.12 -12.24 -12.02
N VAL A 59 10.47 -11.72 -10.98
CA VAL A 59 9.51 -10.60 -11.09
C VAL A 59 10.14 -9.21 -11.01
N LEU A 60 11.37 -9.11 -10.48
CA LEU A 60 12.05 -7.84 -10.32
C LEU A 60 12.62 -7.35 -11.65
N ALA A 61 12.35 -6.08 -11.96
CA ALA A 61 12.88 -5.43 -13.16
C ALA A 61 14.37 -5.06 -13.02
N VAL A 62 14.79 -4.76 -11.79
CA VAL A 62 16.15 -4.39 -11.45
C VAL A 62 16.76 -5.50 -10.61
N LEU A 63 17.91 -5.98 -11.05
CA LEU A 63 18.56 -7.15 -10.46
C LEU A 63 19.92 -6.76 -9.87
N LYS A 64 20.13 -7.03 -8.59
CA LYS A 64 21.43 -6.95 -7.92
C LYS A 64 22.11 -8.32 -7.96
N MET A 65 23.31 -8.37 -8.52
CA MET A 65 24.05 -9.62 -8.71
C MET A 65 25.57 -9.43 -8.61
N ARG A 66 26.26 -10.51 -8.28
CA ARG A 66 27.72 -10.64 -8.29
C ARG A 66 28.12 -11.67 -9.33
N LEU A 67 29.05 -11.30 -10.21
CA LEU A 67 29.69 -12.21 -11.15
C LEU A 67 31.08 -12.57 -10.63
N PRO A 68 31.37 -13.84 -10.32
CA PRO A 68 32.74 -14.28 -10.08
C PRO A 68 33.60 -14.05 -11.32
N ILE A 69 34.78 -13.45 -11.13
CA ILE A 69 35.76 -13.23 -12.21
C ILE A 69 36.93 -14.20 -12.05
N ALA A 70 37.52 -14.64 -13.15
CA ALA A 70 38.71 -15.48 -13.12
C ALA A 70 39.90 -14.71 -12.51
N ALA A 71 40.80 -15.41 -11.80
CA ALA A 71 41.92 -14.80 -11.07
C ALA A 71 42.82 -13.89 -11.93
N ASN A 72 42.92 -14.17 -13.23
CA ASN A 72 43.74 -13.41 -14.19
C ASN A 72 42.89 -12.65 -15.23
N ALA A 73 41.59 -12.43 -14.95
CA ALA A 73 40.72 -11.70 -15.87
C ALA A 73 41.10 -10.21 -15.97
N LEU A 74 41.64 -9.65 -14.88
CA LEU A 74 42.14 -8.29 -14.81
C LEU A 74 43.64 -8.26 -15.09
N GLN A 75 44.09 -7.24 -15.82
CA GLN A 75 45.49 -6.95 -16.10
C GLN A 75 45.95 -5.71 -15.32
N GLN A 76 47.27 -5.53 -15.17
CA GLN A 76 47.82 -4.29 -14.63
C GLN A 76 47.50 -3.12 -15.57
N GLY A 77 47.08 -1.98 -15.01
CA GLY A 77 46.67 -0.81 -15.78
C GLY A 77 45.22 -0.90 -16.25
N ASP A 78 44.98 -0.49 -17.49
CA ASP A 78 43.63 -0.33 -18.02
C ASP A 78 42.94 -1.67 -18.27
N ASN A 79 41.68 -1.75 -17.87
CA ASN A 79 40.82 -2.91 -18.09
C ASN A 79 39.54 -2.46 -18.77
N THR A 80 39.08 -3.23 -19.75
CA THR A 80 37.81 -2.98 -20.44
C THR A 80 36.79 -4.04 -20.06
N ILE A 81 35.62 -3.61 -19.60
CA ILE A 81 34.49 -4.51 -19.34
C ILE A 81 33.42 -4.23 -20.39
N THR A 82 33.10 -5.23 -21.22
CA THR A 82 32.14 -5.08 -22.33
C THR A 82 30.86 -5.85 -22.02
N PHE A 83 29.73 -5.18 -22.20
CA PHE A 83 28.39 -5.72 -22.02
C PHE A 83 27.71 -5.88 -23.40
N ARG A 84 27.00 -6.98 -23.60
CA ARG A 84 26.26 -7.25 -24.84
C ARG A 84 24.85 -7.77 -24.54
N PHE A 85 23.87 -7.30 -25.33
CA PHE A 85 22.55 -7.91 -25.44
C PHE A 85 22.59 -8.93 -26.58
N ASN A 86 22.35 -10.20 -26.26
CA ASN A 86 22.61 -11.34 -27.15
C ASN A 86 21.47 -11.55 -28.16
N THR A 87 20.22 -11.50 -27.72
CA THR A 87 19.07 -11.79 -28.58
C THR A 87 17.77 -11.20 -28.04
N SER A 88 16.89 -10.81 -28.96
CA SER A 88 15.51 -10.41 -28.68
C SER A 88 14.56 -11.57 -28.95
N ASN A 89 13.53 -11.68 -28.12
CA ASN A 89 12.40 -12.59 -28.34
C ASN A 89 11.15 -11.85 -28.86
N GLY A 90 11.32 -10.68 -29.49
CA GLY A 90 10.20 -9.85 -29.92
C GLY A 90 9.45 -9.16 -28.77
N LEU A 91 10.06 -9.05 -27.59
CA LEU A 91 9.49 -8.34 -26.42
C LEU A 91 10.50 -7.37 -25.79
N SER A 92 11.73 -7.84 -25.57
CA SER A 92 12.83 -7.05 -24.99
C SER A 92 13.83 -6.67 -26.07
N MET A 93 14.32 -5.43 -26.04
CA MET A 93 15.24 -4.87 -27.04
C MET A 93 16.63 -4.53 -26.47
N GLY A 94 16.83 -4.70 -25.17
CA GLY A 94 18.09 -4.38 -24.50
C GLY A 94 17.98 -4.41 -22.98
N TYR A 95 19.07 -4.01 -22.31
CA TYR A 95 19.14 -3.78 -20.87
C TYR A 95 20.05 -2.58 -20.58
N ARG A 96 20.09 -2.17 -19.31
CA ARG A 96 20.98 -1.11 -18.84
C ARG A 96 21.76 -1.58 -17.62
N VAL A 97 23.06 -1.30 -17.60
CA VAL A 97 23.87 -1.38 -16.39
C VAL A 97 23.62 -0.11 -15.58
N ILE A 98 23.06 -0.27 -14.39
CA ILE A 98 22.66 0.86 -13.53
C ILE A 98 23.72 1.23 -12.48
N ASN A 99 24.58 0.27 -12.13
CA ASN A 99 25.69 0.45 -11.21
C ASN A 99 26.67 -0.73 -11.43
N MET A 100 27.96 -0.51 -11.16
CA MET A 100 28.99 -1.52 -11.21
C MET A 100 30.12 -1.19 -10.23
N ASN A 101 30.64 -2.21 -9.55
CA ASN A 101 31.86 -2.10 -8.75
C ASN A 101 32.62 -3.43 -8.81
N LEU A 102 33.93 -3.40 -8.52
CA LEU A 102 34.75 -4.58 -8.34
C LEU A 102 34.86 -4.87 -6.84
N LEU A 103 34.70 -6.14 -6.46
CA LEU A 103 34.78 -6.54 -5.06
C LEU A 103 36.06 -7.34 -4.82
N ASN A 104 36.75 -7.08 -3.72
CA ASN A 104 37.86 -7.93 -3.27
C ASN A 104 37.34 -9.27 -2.71
N SER A 105 38.26 -10.16 -2.31
CA SER A 105 37.90 -11.47 -1.73
C SER A 105 37.08 -11.38 -0.44
N ALA A 106 37.17 -10.27 0.30
CA ALA A 106 36.35 -9.98 1.48
C ALA A 106 34.97 -9.37 1.12
N GLY A 107 34.68 -9.15 -0.16
CA GLY A 107 33.43 -8.56 -0.64
C GLY A 107 33.36 -7.04 -0.53
N GLN A 108 34.48 -6.36 -0.29
CA GLN A 108 34.56 -4.90 -0.18
C GLN A 108 34.75 -4.27 -1.56
N LYS A 109 34.11 -3.12 -1.78
CA LYS A 109 34.26 -2.33 -3.01
C LYS A 109 35.72 -1.88 -3.18
N ILE A 110 36.25 -2.07 -4.38
CA ILE A 110 37.59 -1.63 -4.78
C ILE A 110 37.53 -0.23 -5.38
N LEU A 111 36.47 0.06 -6.13
CA LEU A 111 36.27 1.37 -6.75
C LEU A 111 35.48 2.28 -5.80
N PRO A 112 35.81 3.58 -5.71
CA PRO A 112 34.97 4.54 -5.00
C PRO A 112 33.60 4.62 -5.69
N ASP A 113 32.56 5.03 -4.96
CA ASP A 113 31.21 5.15 -5.52
C ASP A 113 31.13 6.19 -6.66
N SER A 114 32.05 7.15 -6.69
CA SER A 114 32.20 8.13 -7.78
C SER A 114 32.77 7.55 -9.07
N ALA A 115 33.27 6.30 -9.07
CA ALA A 115 33.81 5.66 -10.27
C ALA A 115 32.73 5.26 -11.28
N PHE A 116 31.46 5.22 -10.86
CA PHE A 116 30.33 4.99 -11.75
C PHE A 116 29.47 6.25 -11.81
N GLU A 117 29.48 6.93 -12.95
CA GLU A 117 28.65 8.11 -13.17
C GLU A 117 27.43 7.75 -14.02
N GLU A 118 26.25 8.08 -13.51
CA GLU A 118 25.02 7.97 -14.29
C GLU A 118 24.91 9.12 -15.30
N ALA A 119 24.50 8.81 -16.53
CA ALA A 119 24.13 9.83 -17.49
C ALA A 119 23.00 10.72 -16.95
N VAL A 120 23.08 12.02 -17.21
CA VAL A 120 22.15 13.05 -16.73
C VAL A 120 21.09 13.34 -17.80
N PRO A 121 19.86 12.80 -17.73
CA PRO A 121 18.89 12.95 -18.82
C PRO A 121 18.47 14.39 -19.09
N ALA A 122 18.56 15.26 -18.09
CA ALA A 122 18.28 16.69 -18.21
C ALA A 122 19.24 17.43 -19.16
N SER A 123 20.44 16.90 -19.44
CA SER A 123 21.40 17.51 -20.38
C SER A 123 21.24 17.02 -21.82
N TRP A 124 20.36 16.05 -22.09
CA TRP A 124 20.22 15.50 -23.43
C TRP A 124 19.43 16.44 -24.34
N GLY A 125 20.02 16.78 -25.48
CA GLY A 125 19.38 17.53 -26.56
C GLY A 125 18.74 16.65 -27.64
N PRO A 126 17.99 17.26 -28.58
CA PRO A 126 17.51 16.60 -29.78
C PRO A 126 18.68 16.02 -30.60
N PRO A 127 18.63 14.76 -31.06
CA PRO A 127 19.63 14.24 -31.98
C PRO A 127 19.59 14.92 -33.35
N LYS A 128 18.43 15.49 -33.76
CA LYS A 128 18.27 16.41 -34.89
C LYS A 128 17.66 17.71 -34.39
N SER A 129 18.34 18.84 -34.60
CA SER A 129 17.92 20.15 -34.09
C SER A 129 17.08 20.97 -35.07
N ALA A 130 16.94 20.53 -36.33
CA ALA A 130 16.16 21.26 -37.31
C ALA A 130 14.66 21.17 -37.00
N GLN A 131 13.94 22.30 -37.13
CA GLN A 131 12.50 22.35 -36.84
C GLN A 131 11.70 21.36 -37.70
N ALA A 132 12.08 21.18 -38.96
CA ALA A 132 11.45 20.20 -39.85
C ALA A 132 11.56 18.76 -39.33
N ASP A 133 12.69 18.38 -38.72
CA ASP A 133 12.88 17.05 -38.11
C ASP A 133 12.05 16.88 -36.84
N ILE A 134 11.96 17.94 -36.04
CA ILE A 134 11.13 17.96 -34.81
C ILE A 134 9.65 17.84 -35.19
N ASP A 135 9.19 18.56 -36.22
CA ASP A 135 7.81 18.51 -36.71
C ASP A 135 7.49 17.15 -37.34
N ALA A 136 8.43 16.58 -38.12
CA ALA A 136 8.32 15.22 -38.65
C ALA A 136 8.20 14.20 -37.52
N GLY A 137 9.04 14.32 -36.47
CA GLY A 137 8.99 13.47 -35.30
C GLY A 137 7.67 13.53 -34.55
N LYS A 138 7.10 14.74 -34.40
CA LYS A 138 5.76 14.94 -33.83
C LYS A 138 4.68 14.27 -34.67
N ASN A 139 4.74 14.42 -35.99
CA ASN A 139 3.79 13.81 -36.89
C ASN A 139 3.86 12.27 -36.83
N LEU A 140 5.07 11.71 -36.86
CA LEU A 140 5.31 10.26 -36.73
C LEU A 140 4.76 9.72 -35.41
N TRP A 141 5.01 10.42 -34.29
CA TRP A 141 4.47 10.04 -32.97
C TRP A 141 2.95 9.85 -32.98
N MET A 142 2.23 10.68 -33.73
CA MET A 142 0.77 10.69 -33.78
C MET A 142 0.19 9.76 -34.86
N THR A 143 0.91 9.53 -35.95
CA THR A 143 0.31 8.97 -37.18
C THR A 143 1.01 7.73 -37.74
N ALA A 144 2.22 7.40 -37.27
CA ALA A 144 3.02 6.32 -37.84
C ALA A 144 2.27 4.98 -37.89
N GLN A 145 2.42 4.25 -39.00
CA GLN A 145 2.00 2.86 -39.08
C GLN A 145 3.06 1.99 -38.42
N LEU A 146 2.69 1.38 -37.30
CA LEU A 146 3.61 0.61 -36.47
C LEU A 146 3.38 -0.90 -36.66
N LYS A 147 4.37 -1.70 -36.25
CA LYS A 147 4.32 -3.16 -36.20
C LYS A 147 4.44 -3.69 -34.77
N THR A 148 4.02 -4.92 -34.53
CA THR A 148 4.12 -5.58 -33.21
C THR A 148 5.58 -5.80 -32.76
N ASN A 149 6.50 -6.03 -33.70
CA ASN A 149 7.95 -6.08 -33.51
C ASN A 149 8.66 -6.02 -34.87
N TYR A 150 9.99 -6.18 -34.89
CA TYR A 150 10.82 -6.16 -36.10
C TYR A 150 11.10 -7.55 -36.71
N LEU A 151 10.59 -8.62 -36.11
CA LEU A 151 10.84 -9.99 -36.57
C LEU A 151 9.98 -10.32 -37.80
N PRO A 152 10.40 -11.30 -38.64
CA PRO A 152 9.58 -11.81 -39.73
C PRO A 152 8.19 -12.26 -39.25
N GLY A 153 7.15 -11.90 -39.99
CA GLY A 153 5.75 -12.21 -39.64
C GLY A 153 5.08 -11.23 -38.67
N ALA A 154 5.76 -10.15 -38.27
CA ALA A 154 5.16 -9.10 -37.45
C ALA A 154 3.97 -8.43 -38.15
N THR A 155 2.85 -8.33 -37.43
CA THR A 155 1.62 -7.69 -37.87
C THR A 155 1.62 -6.18 -37.63
N ASN A 156 0.82 -5.46 -38.44
CA ASN A 156 0.55 -4.04 -38.23
C ASN A 156 -0.29 -3.84 -36.97
N ILE A 157 -0.03 -2.75 -36.24
CA ILE A 157 -0.87 -2.30 -35.13
C ILE A 157 -1.71 -1.08 -35.56
N ILE A 158 -2.95 -1.06 -35.11
CA ILE A 158 -3.92 0.02 -35.29
C ILE A 158 -3.50 1.21 -34.43
N ALA A 159 -3.09 0.96 -33.19
CA ALA A 159 -2.66 2.00 -32.26
C ALA A 159 -1.41 2.75 -32.74
N LYS A 160 -1.26 3.97 -32.22
CA LYS A 160 -0.14 4.88 -32.46
C LYS A 160 0.69 5.04 -31.19
N CYS A 161 1.86 5.67 -31.28
CA CYS A 161 2.68 5.87 -30.08
C CYS A 161 1.90 6.65 -29.00
N THR A 162 1.13 7.67 -29.41
CA THR A 162 0.25 8.47 -28.55
C THR A 162 -0.87 7.69 -27.84
N ASP A 163 -1.22 6.50 -28.33
CA ASP A 163 -2.30 5.70 -27.75
C ASP A 163 -1.79 4.89 -26.54
N CYS A 164 -0.61 4.26 -26.68
CA CYS A 164 0.02 3.45 -25.63
C CYS A 164 0.75 4.27 -24.57
N HIS A 165 1.39 5.37 -24.98
CA HIS A 165 2.13 6.28 -24.11
C HIS A 165 1.25 7.46 -23.68
N THR A 166 1.81 8.41 -22.92
CA THR A 166 1.13 9.70 -22.72
C THR A 166 0.91 10.39 -24.07
N ALA A 167 -0.17 11.16 -24.21
CA ALA A 167 -0.59 11.74 -25.48
C ALA A 167 0.55 12.52 -26.21
N THR A 168 1.39 13.21 -25.45
CA THR A 168 2.51 13.98 -26.01
C THR A 168 3.81 13.19 -26.12
N GLY A 169 3.94 12.04 -25.44
CA GLY A 169 5.19 11.32 -25.23
C GLY A 169 6.05 11.86 -24.08
N ARG A 170 5.48 12.74 -23.24
CA ARG A 170 6.15 13.35 -22.08
C ARG A 170 6.72 12.32 -21.11
N ASP A 171 6.11 11.15 -20.98
CA ASP A 171 6.61 10.06 -20.14
C ASP A 171 8.01 9.60 -20.56
N LEU A 172 8.31 9.56 -21.88
CA LEU A 172 9.63 9.17 -22.37
C LEU A 172 10.73 10.18 -21.98
N LYS A 173 10.42 11.48 -22.01
CA LYS A 173 11.34 12.52 -21.51
C LYS A 173 11.41 12.50 -19.99
N TYR A 174 10.27 12.42 -19.32
CA TYR A 174 10.16 12.48 -17.86
C TYR A 174 10.96 11.38 -17.17
N PHE A 175 10.75 10.13 -17.59
CA PHE A 175 11.47 8.98 -17.06
C PHE A 175 12.86 8.82 -17.66
N GLY A 176 13.36 9.75 -18.48
CA GLY A 176 14.75 9.74 -18.93
C GLY A 176 15.10 8.55 -19.83
N TYR A 177 14.19 8.13 -20.73
CA TYR A 177 14.54 7.19 -21.79
C TYR A 177 15.53 7.85 -22.75
N SER A 178 16.66 7.20 -23.02
CA SER A 178 17.74 7.77 -23.86
C SER A 178 17.33 7.90 -25.32
N ASN A 179 18.02 8.79 -26.08
CA ASN A 179 17.81 8.91 -27.53
C ASN A 179 17.96 7.54 -28.21
N LYS A 180 19.00 6.78 -27.83
CA LYS A 180 19.23 5.42 -28.32
C LYS A 180 18.07 4.48 -28.01
N SER A 181 17.53 4.52 -26.79
CA SER A 181 16.38 3.68 -26.41
C SER A 181 15.13 4.00 -27.23
N ILE A 182 14.87 5.29 -27.50
CA ILE A 182 13.74 5.73 -28.32
C ILE A 182 13.92 5.27 -29.77
N VAL A 183 15.10 5.53 -30.36
CA VAL A 183 15.43 5.14 -31.75
C VAL A 183 15.29 3.62 -31.93
N GLU A 184 15.88 2.82 -31.05
CA GLU A 184 15.80 1.36 -31.15
C GLU A 184 14.36 0.86 -30.96
N ARG A 185 13.52 1.56 -30.17
CA ARG A 185 12.12 1.15 -29.97
C ARG A 185 11.26 1.52 -31.18
N SER A 186 11.56 2.63 -31.84
CA SER A 186 10.97 2.98 -33.14
C SER A 186 11.30 1.92 -34.19
N LYS A 187 12.57 1.50 -34.28
CA LYS A 187 13.00 0.38 -35.15
C LYS A 187 12.30 -0.92 -34.80
N PHE A 188 12.14 -1.20 -33.51
CA PHE A 188 11.38 -2.34 -33.05
C PHE A 188 9.94 -2.33 -33.58
N HIS A 189 9.32 -1.17 -33.71
CA HIS A 189 7.98 -1.01 -34.28
C HIS A 189 7.96 -0.80 -35.81
N GLY A 190 9.06 -1.11 -36.50
CA GLY A 190 9.12 -1.11 -37.97
C GLY A 190 9.46 0.23 -38.61
N LEU A 191 9.85 1.23 -37.82
CA LEU A 191 10.33 2.52 -38.33
C LEU A 191 11.82 2.47 -38.66
N THR A 192 12.27 3.42 -39.46
CA THR A 192 13.69 3.62 -39.78
C THR A 192 14.43 4.29 -38.61
N GLU A 193 15.76 4.27 -38.67
CA GLU A 193 16.61 4.97 -37.71
C GLU A 193 16.36 6.49 -37.73
N LEU A 194 16.27 7.09 -38.92
CA LEU A 194 15.98 8.52 -39.08
C LEU A 194 14.64 8.91 -38.45
N GLU A 195 13.58 8.15 -38.73
CA GLU A 195 12.26 8.39 -38.12
C GLU A 195 12.34 8.26 -36.57
N GLY A 196 13.12 7.31 -36.07
CA GLY A 196 13.42 7.18 -34.65
C GLY A 196 14.15 8.40 -34.07
N GLU A 197 15.14 8.94 -34.78
CA GLU A 197 15.87 10.15 -34.38
C GLU A 197 14.97 11.38 -34.38
N GLN A 198 14.08 11.50 -35.37
CA GLN A 198 13.09 12.57 -35.45
C GLN A 198 12.10 12.50 -34.28
N ILE A 199 11.56 11.32 -33.97
CA ILE A 199 10.71 11.12 -32.78
C ILE A 199 11.48 11.50 -31.50
N ALA A 200 12.71 11.01 -31.33
CA ALA A 200 13.52 11.37 -30.17
C ALA A 200 13.76 12.88 -30.08
N SER A 201 13.95 13.56 -31.21
CA SER A 201 14.11 15.02 -31.29
C SER A 201 12.87 15.76 -30.80
N TYR A 202 11.69 15.34 -31.27
CA TYR A 202 10.41 15.84 -30.76
C TYR A 202 10.25 15.62 -29.25
N ILE A 203 10.52 14.41 -28.75
CA ILE A 203 10.40 14.11 -27.31
C ILE A 203 11.30 15.04 -26.48
N ARG A 204 12.50 15.40 -26.97
CA ARG A 204 13.42 16.29 -26.24
C ARG A 204 12.94 17.73 -26.15
N THR A 205 12.11 18.22 -27.08
CA THR A 205 11.58 19.59 -27.03
C THR A 205 10.37 19.75 -26.10
N LEU A 206 9.78 18.66 -25.60
CA LEU A 206 8.61 18.72 -24.71
C LEU A 206 8.89 19.52 -23.43
N PRO A 207 7.94 20.37 -22.96
CA PRO A 207 8.12 21.21 -21.77
C PRO A 207 7.88 20.43 -20.47
N VAL A 208 8.66 19.37 -20.25
CA VAL A 208 8.61 18.53 -19.04
C VAL A 208 10.03 18.29 -18.54
N LYS A 209 10.21 18.23 -17.22
CA LYS A 209 11.50 17.88 -16.59
C LYS A 209 11.89 16.44 -16.92
N ALA A 210 13.19 16.15 -16.95
CA ALA A 210 13.74 14.80 -17.14
C ALA A 210 14.35 14.28 -15.83
N VAL A 211 13.51 14.07 -14.82
CA VAL A 211 13.91 13.79 -13.43
C VAL A 211 13.81 12.32 -13.04
N GLY A 212 12.93 11.56 -13.71
CA GLY A 212 12.80 10.12 -13.49
C GLY A 212 13.92 9.30 -14.13
N ARG A 213 13.87 7.98 -13.90
CA ARG A 213 14.71 6.99 -14.59
C ARG A 213 13.85 5.80 -14.98
N PRO A 214 14.10 5.12 -16.11
CA PRO A 214 13.26 4.00 -16.55
C PRO A 214 13.27 2.80 -15.58
N TRP A 215 14.33 2.67 -14.78
CA TRP A 215 14.51 1.59 -13.80
C TRP A 215 14.13 1.99 -12.37
N ASN A 216 13.88 3.29 -12.11
CA ASN A 216 13.37 3.73 -10.83
C ASN A 216 11.85 3.58 -10.86
N PRO A 217 11.25 2.79 -9.96
CA PRO A 217 9.81 2.62 -9.96
C PRO A 217 9.12 3.96 -9.69
N PRO A 218 8.08 4.31 -10.48
CA PRO A 218 7.25 5.45 -10.17
C PRO A 218 6.74 5.35 -8.73
N TYR A 219 6.84 6.46 -8.00
CA TYR A 219 6.36 6.58 -6.62
C TYR A 219 7.01 5.61 -5.61
N GLN A 220 8.17 5.00 -5.93
CA GLN A 220 8.92 4.19 -4.94
C GLN A 220 9.10 4.99 -3.64
N PRO A 221 8.59 4.52 -2.49
CA PRO A 221 8.66 5.28 -1.26
C PRO A 221 10.08 5.28 -0.67
N GLY A 222 10.39 6.32 0.08
CA GLY A 222 11.69 6.52 0.71
C GLY A 222 11.94 7.97 1.09
N PRO A 223 12.94 8.25 1.93
CA PRO A 223 13.12 9.55 2.56
C PRO A 223 13.18 10.69 1.54
N GLY A 224 12.39 11.74 1.79
CA GLY A 224 12.36 12.95 0.99
C GLY A 224 11.37 12.90 -0.18
N LEU A 225 10.67 11.78 -0.40
CA LEU A 225 9.63 11.71 -1.42
C LEU A 225 8.57 12.77 -1.18
N THR A 226 8.00 12.87 0.04
CA THR A 226 6.96 13.85 0.42
C THR A 226 7.34 15.29 0.06
N SER A 227 8.63 15.62 0.19
CA SER A 227 9.15 16.96 -0.04
C SER A 227 9.38 17.31 -1.51
N LYS A 228 9.37 16.34 -2.42
CA LYS A 228 9.58 16.60 -3.86
C LYS A 228 8.49 17.51 -4.43
N PRO A 229 8.82 18.40 -5.39
CA PRO A 229 7.82 19.11 -6.18
C PRO A 229 6.81 18.17 -6.84
N ASN A 230 5.59 18.65 -7.09
CA ASN A 230 4.54 17.86 -7.76
C ASN A 230 5.05 17.26 -9.08
N ASP A 231 5.71 18.08 -9.90
CA ASP A 231 6.26 17.68 -11.19
C ASP A 231 7.54 16.83 -11.08
N GLU A 232 7.91 16.36 -9.89
CA GLU A 232 9.01 15.41 -9.65
C GLU A 232 8.58 14.20 -8.80
N TRP A 233 7.32 14.19 -8.36
CA TRP A 233 6.75 13.16 -7.48
C TRP A 233 6.80 11.77 -8.12
N ALA A 234 6.36 11.67 -9.37
CA ALA A 234 6.31 10.42 -10.12
C ALA A 234 7.69 9.79 -10.36
N ALA A 235 8.79 10.52 -10.21
CA ALA A 235 10.14 9.94 -10.28
C ALA A 235 10.43 8.97 -9.11
N GLY A 236 9.65 9.03 -8.02
CA GLY A 236 9.86 8.25 -6.80
C GLY A 236 11.15 8.63 -6.05
N ALA A 237 11.41 7.94 -4.94
CA ALA A 237 12.65 8.04 -4.17
C ALA A 237 13.81 7.26 -4.83
N GLY A 238 13.54 6.48 -5.87
CA GLY A 238 14.52 5.73 -6.64
C GLY A 238 14.87 4.36 -6.07
N ILE A 239 15.54 3.53 -6.88
CA ILE A 239 15.78 2.12 -6.59
C ILE A 239 16.66 1.87 -5.35
N ASN A 240 17.47 2.85 -4.94
CA ASN A 240 18.27 2.76 -3.72
C ASN A 240 17.42 2.69 -2.44
N ASN A 241 16.15 3.08 -2.51
CA ASN A 241 15.18 2.95 -1.42
C ASN A 241 14.40 1.61 -1.45
N VAL A 242 14.76 0.70 -2.36
CA VAL A 242 14.41 -0.72 -2.26
C VAL A 242 15.42 -1.38 -1.33
N LEU A 243 15.00 -1.57 -0.08
CA LEU A 243 15.85 -2.12 0.97
C LEU A 243 16.16 -3.60 0.71
N ASP A 244 17.38 -4.03 1.05
CA ASP A 244 17.77 -5.43 0.90
C ASP A 244 17.22 -6.31 2.03
N ASN A 245 16.86 -5.72 3.17
CA ASN A 245 16.27 -6.39 4.32
C ASN A 245 15.01 -5.66 4.76
N ASP A 246 13.91 -6.41 4.87
CA ASP A 246 12.62 -5.88 5.27
C ASP A 246 12.59 -5.32 6.71
N TRP A 247 13.48 -5.79 7.60
CA TRP A 247 13.64 -5.19 8.93
C TRP A 247 14.18 -3.76 8.91
N ASP A 248 14.85 -3.35 7.84
CA ASP A 248 15.32 -1.97 7.72
C ASP A 248 14.15 -1.00 7.49
N THR A 249 13.01 -1.47 6.95
CA THR A 249 11.74 -0.72 6.92
C THR A 249 11.32 -0.33 8.33
N ILE A 250 11.44 -1.25 9.30
CA ILE A 250 11.06 -1.00 10.69
C ILE A 250 11.98 0.02 11.35
N LYS A 251 13.29 -0.04 11.07
CA LYS A 251 14.22 0.97 11.54
C LYS A 251 13.91 2.35 10.98
N ALA A 252 13.39 2.43 9.74
CA ALA A 252 12.96 3.68 9.15
C ALA A 252 11.69 4.25 9.81
N ILE A 253 10.76 3.39 10.24
CA ILE A 253 9.56 3.80 11.00
C ILE A 253 9.95 4.24 12.42
N PHE A 254 10.88 3.53 13.05
CA PHE A 254 11.29 3.70 14.45
C PHE A 254 12.79 4.04 14.57
N PRO A 255 13.24 5.18 14.04
CA PRO A 255 14.67 5.52 14.01
C PRO A 255 15.26 5.73 15.41
N ASN A 256 14.42 6.04 16.41
CA ASN A 256 14.80 6.28 17.80
C ASN A 256 14.35 5.15 18.75
N GLY A 257 14.19 3.94 18.20
CA GLY A 257 13.63 2.77 18.88
C GLY A 257 12.11 2.72 18.81
N VAL A 258 11.54 1.55 19.11
CA VAL A 258 10.10 1.30 19.06
C VAL A 258 9.40 2.02 20.20
N LYS A 259 8.86 3.20 19.91
CA LYS A 259 8.26 4.10 20.90
C LYS A 259 6.93 4.65 20.41
N ARG A 260 6.06 4.92 21.38
CA ARG A 260 4.68 5.40 21.17
C ARG A 260 4.59 6.69 20.37
N ASP A 261 5.53 7.60 20.59
CA ASP A 261 5.61 8.88 19.91
C ASP A 261 5.84 8.76 18.40
N ALA A 262 6.30 7.60 17.88
CA ALA A 262 6.35 7.36 16.44
C ALA A 262 4.95 7.26 15.81
N LEU A 263 3.96 6.76 16.56
CA LEU A 263 2.61 6.48 16.06
C LEU A 263 1.56 7.51 16.54
N MET A 264 1.80 8.16 17.67
CA MET A 264 0.80 8.98 18.36
C MET A 264 1.28 10.40 18.63
N VAL A 265 0.36 11.36 18.71
CA VAL A 265 0.66 12.77 18.97
C VAL A 265 0.92 12.99 20.46
N GLY A 266 2.20 13.03 20.85
CA GLY A 266 2.61 13.22 22.25
C GLY A 266 1.98 12.17 23.17
N ASP A 267 1.40 12.65 24.28
CA ASP A 267 0.67 11.80 25.24
C ASP A 267 -0.83 11.70 24.95
N SER A 268 -1.31 12.24 23.83
CA SER A 268 -2.72 12.13 23.44
C SER A 268 -3.06 10.76 22.86
N ASN A 269 -4.37 10.49 22.74
CA ASN A 269 -4.91 9.33 22.03
C ASN A 269 -5.27 9.65 20.57
N LYS A 270 -4.52 10.55 19.92
CA LYS A 270 -4.63 10.83 18.48
C LYS A 270 -3.47 10.18 17.72
N PHE A 271 -3.79 9.42 16.68
CA PHE A 271 -2.79 8.87 15.76
C PHE A 271 -2.12 10.00 14.96
N LYS A 272 -0.82 9.86 14.72
CA LYS A 272 -0.10 10.71 13.75
C LYS A 272 -0.51 10.31 12.35
N ARG A 273 -0.51 11.29 11.44
CA ARG A 273 -0.53 10.97 10.03
C ARG A 273 0.79 10.28 9.69
N PHE A 274 0.71 9.03 9.29
CA PHE A 274 1.89 8.23 9.00
C PHE A 274 2.56 8.72 7.72
N ALA A 275 3.89 8.64 7.66
CA ALA A 275 4.68 9.15 6.54
C ALA A 275 5.00 8.01 5.57
N GLN A 276 3.98 7.34 5.02
CA GLN A 276 4.21 6.15 4.18
C GLN A 276 4.96 6.47 2.87
N HIS A 277 4.84 7.70 2.34
CA HIS A 277 5.61 8.13 1.15
C HIS A 277 7.11 8.17 1.43
N ASP A 278 7.50 8.54 2.65
CA ASP A 278 8.90 8.65 3.06
C ASP A 278 9.46 7.36 3.67
N THR A 279 8.66 6.31 3.80
CA THR A 279 9.05 5.05 4.43
C THR A 279 9.59 4.07 3.37
N PRO A 280 10.92 3.83 3.30
CA PRO A 280 11.49 2.90 2.34
C PRO A 280 11.05 1.46 2.64
N LEU A 281 10.95 0.63 1.59
CA LEU A 281 10.44 -0.74 1.67
C LEU A 281 11.45 -1.73 1.09
N ALA A 282 11.52 -2.94 1.64
CA ALA A 282 12.18 -4.08 0.98
C ALA A 282 11.30 -4.70 -0.11
N PHE A 283 10.69 -3.84 -0.91
CA PHE A 283 9.73 -4.20 -1.93
C PHE A 283 9.87 -3.20 -3.09
N GLN A 284 10.34 -3.69 -4.23
CA GLN A 284 10.43 -2.90 -5.44
C GLN A 284 9.03 -2.76 -6.03
N LEU A 285 8.58 -1.53 -6.28
CA LEU A 285 7.36 -1.29 -7.04
C LEU A 285 7.60 -1.53 -8.55
N PRO A 286 6.54 -1.70 -9.36
CA PRO A 286 6.68 -1.91 -10.79
C PRO A 286 7.33 -0.68 -11.45
N ASP A 287 8.37 -0.89 -12.25
CA ASP A 287 8.97 0.19 -13.04
C ASP A 287 8.04 0.67 -14.17
N TRP A 288 8.34 1.80 -14.82
CA TRP A 288 7.45 2.36 -15.84
C TRP A 288 7.10 1.37 -16.96
N ASN A 289 8.00 0.44 -17.31
CA ASN A 289 7.70 -0.56 -18.35
C ASN A 289 6.60 -1.54 -17.93
N HIS A 290 6.42 -1.78 -16.62
CA HIS A 290 5.32 -2.61 -16.11
C HIS A 290 3.97 -1.89 -16.12
N TRP A 291 3.96 -0.56 -16.23
CA TRP A 291 2.74 0.24 -16.36
C TRP A 291 2.24 0.29 -17.80
N LEU A 292 3.12 0.09 -18.78
CA LEU A 292 2.78 0.21 -20.19
C LEU A 292 1.96 -1.01 -20.66
N PRO A 293 0.88 -0.79 -21.43
CA PRO A 293 0.14 -1.89 -22.03
C PRO A 293 0.99 -2.63 -23.06
N GLU A 294 0.91 -3.96 -23.07
CA GLU A 294 1.59 -4.75 -24.10
C GLU A 294 0.80 -4.80 -25.41
N ILE A 295 -0.53 -4.76 -25.31
CA ILE A 295 -1.47 -4.64 -26.42
C ILE A 295 -2.37 -3.45 -26.11
N HIS A 296 -2.42 -2.46 -27.01
CA HIS A 296 -3.37 -1.37 -26.85
C HIS A 296 -4.81 -1.88 -27.02
N PRO A 297 -5.81 -1.35 -26.29
CA PRO A 297 -7.20 -1.78 -26.46
C PRO A 297 -7.73 -1.74 -27.90
N TYR A 298 -7.30 -0.77 -28.73
CA TYR A 298 -7.66 -0.76 -30.17
C TYR A 298 -7.21 -2.01 -30.92
N ASP A 299 -6.03 -2.52 -30.62
CA ASP A 299 -5.49 -3.73 -31.22
C ASP A 299 -6.12 -5.00 -30.62
N ALA A 300 -6.51 -4.94 -29.35
CA ALA A 300 -7.12 -6.06 -28.65
C ALA A 300 -8.60 -6.30 -29.03
N PHE A 301 -9.38 -5.23 -29.19
CA PHE A 301 -10.85 -5.29 -29.28
C PHE A 301 -11.44 -4.55 -30.48
N GLY A 302 -10.61 -3.87 -31.28
CA GLY A 302 -11.03 -3.06 -32.42
C GLY A 302 -11.39 -1.62 -32.05
N LYS A 303 -10.95 -0.67 -32.87
CA LYS A 303 -11.07 0.76 -32.58
C LYS A 303 -12.51 1.24 -32.36
N ALA A 304 -13.44 0.88 -33.25
CA ALA A 304 -14.84 1.32 -33.17
C ALA A 304 -15.53 0.84 -31.88
N ASN A 305 -15.23 -0.39 -31.46
CA ASN A 305 -15.74 -0.98 -30.23
C ASN A 305 -15.23 -0.23 -29.01
N VAL A 306 -13.92 -0.01 -28.94
CA VAL A 306 -13.26 0.69 -27.84
C VAL A 306 -13.74 2.13 -27.72
N ASP A 307 -13.84 2.86 -28.85
CA ASP A 307 -14.37 4.23 -28.87
C ASP A 307 -15.81 4.34 -28.37
N ALA A 308 -16.58 3.25 -28.42
CA ALA A 308 -17.96 3.20 -27.95
C ALA A 308 -18.09 2.98 -26.43
N THR A 309 -17.02 2.51 -25.76
CA THR A 309 -17.01 2.25 -24.30
C THR A 309 -17.16 3.54 -23.48
N GLU A 310 -17.77 3.42 -22.31
CA GLU A 310 -17.96 4.56 -21.40
C GLU A 310 -16.61 5.06 -20.86
N ASN A 311 -15.75 4.12 -20.47
CA ASN A 311 -14.38 4.38 -19.99
C ASN A 311 -13.58 5.28 -20.95
N PHE A 312 -13.57 4.96 -22.26
CA PHE A 312 -12.82 5.74 -23.25
C PHE A 312 -13.44 7.10 -23.54
N LYS A 313 -14.78 7.20 -23.58
CA LYS A 313 -15.48 8.47 -23.79
C LYS A 313 -15.19 9.44 -22.65
N MET A 314 -15.33 8.98 -21.41
CA MET A 314 -15.08 9.82 -20.24
C MET A 314 -13.62 10.25 -20.15
N TYR A 315 -12.65 9.38 -20.45
CA TYR A 315 -11.24 9.78 -20.54
C TYR A 315 -11.05 10.94 -21.54
N LYS A 316 -11.64 10.84 -22.74
CA LYS A 316 -11.54 11.90 -23.76
C LYS A 316 -12.20 13.20 -23.30
N GLU A 317 -13.39 13.11 -22.72
CA GLU A 317 -14.15 14.26 -22.18
C GLU A 317 -13.39 14.95 -21.04
N LEU A 318 -12.85 14.18 -20.10
CA LEU A 318 -12.02 14.69 -19.00
C LEU A 318 -10.78 15.39 -19.51
N ARG A 319 -10.04 14.73 -20.42
CA ARG A 319 -8.84 15.34 -20.99
C ARG A 319 -9.18 16.64 -21.71
N GLN A 320 -10.22 16.64 -22.55
CA GLN A 320 -10.68 17.83 -23.28
C GLN A 320 -11.11 18.95 -22.32
N SER A 321 -11.78 18.61 -21.22
CA SER A 321 -12.22 19.61 -20.24
C SER A 321 -11.07 20.22 -19.45
N LEU A 322 -9.93 19.55 -19.30
CA LEU A 322 -8.75 20.07 -18.60
C LEU A 322 -7.77 20.82 -19.51
N GLN A 323 -7.78 20.54 -20.81
CA GLN A 323 -6.85 21.13 -21.77
C GLN A 323 -6.90 22.67 -21.77
N GLY A 324 -5.71 23.28 -21.74
CA GLY A 324 -5.54 24.73 -21.79
C GLY A 324 -5.94 25.48 -20.51
N LYS A 325 -6.39 24.79 -19.46
CA LYS A 325 -6.71 25.42 -18.17
C LYS A 325 -5.44 25.61 -17.33
N SER A 326 -5.34 26.77 -16.69
CA SER A 326 -4.42 27.00 -15.57
C SER A 326 -4.84 26.21 -14.33
N GLU A 327 -3.94 26.05 -13.37
CA GLU A 327 -4.22 25.38 -12.09
C GLU A 327 -5.45 25.98 -11.38
N SER A 328 -5.58 27.32 -11.35
CA SER A 328 -6.76 27.98 -10.78
C SER A 328 -8.05 27.66 -11.54
N GLN A 329 -8.00 27.58 -12.87
CA GLN A 329 -9.18 27.25 -13.68
C GLN A 329 -9.57 25.78 -13.54
N ILE A 330 -8.61 24.88 -13.31
CA ILE A 330 -8.88 23.48 -12.99
C ILE A 330 -9.57 23.38 -11.63
N LYS A 331 -9.11 24.13 -10.62
CA LYS A 331 -9.78 24.22 -9.31
C LYS A 331 -11.22 24.71 -9.44
N THR A 332 -11.43 25.79 -10.20
CA THR A 332 -12.78 26.32 -10.46
C THR A 332 -13.64 25.28 -11.20
N TRP A 333 -13.13 24.66 -12.26
CA TRP A 333 -13.83 23.61 -12.99
C TRP A 333 -14.22 22.44 -12.07
N PHE A 334 -13.31 22.04 -11.18
CA PHE A 334 -13.55 21.01 -10.18
C PHE A 334 -14.53 21.45 -9.09
N ASN A 335 -14.77 22.74 -8.84
CA ASN A 335 -15.79 23.17 -7.88
C ASN A 335 -17.17 23.34 -8.56
N GLU A 336 -17.20 23.88 -9.77
CA GLU A 336 -18.42 24.27 -10.48
C GLU A 336 -19.10 23.13 -11.22
N SER A 337 -18.34 22.12 -11.67
CA SER A 337 -18.91 20.96 -12.35
C SER A 337 -19.74 20.06 -11.40
N PHE A 338 -19.77 20.35 -10.08
CA PHE A 338 -20.32 19.49 -9.02
C PHE A 338 -21.35 20.13 -8.07
N PRO A 339 -22.44 20.79 -8.53
CA PRO A 339 -23.56 21.06 -7.63
C PRO A 339 -24.15 19.75 -7.10
N ARG A 340 -24.35 19.71 -5.78
CA ARG A 340 -24.81 18.59 -4.95
C ARG A 340 -26.17 18.08 -5.45
N GLN A 341 -26.20 17.00 -6.24
CA GLN A 341 -27.44 16.28 -6.48
C GLN A 341 -27.62 15.22 -5.39
N THR A 342 -28.66 15.42 -4.56
CA THR A 342 -29.38 14.42 -3.74
C THR A 342 -28.65 13.09 -3.51
N ASN A 343 -28.14 12.86 -2.28
CA ASN A 343 -27.63 11.58 -1.75
C ASN A 343 -26.64 10.75 -2.61
N ALA A 344 -26.17 11.25 -3.74
CA ALA A 344 -25.15 10.65 -4.58
C ALA A 344 -23.90 11.54 -4.57
N ALA A 345 -22.73 10.90 -4.62
CA ALA A 345 -21.46 11.59 -4.48
C ALA A 345 -21.04 12.33 -5.78
N PRO A 346 -20.11 13.31 -5.71
CA PRO A 346 -19.90 14.32 -6.77
C PRO A 346 -19.33 13.79 -8.09
N LYS A 347 -19.83 14.28 -9.24
CA LYS A 347 -19.47 13.74 -10.57
C LYS A 347 -17.99 13.72 -10.91
N GLY A 348 -17.14 14.66 -10.48
CA GLY A 348 -15.73 14.71 -10.91
C GLY A 348 -14.78 13.88 -10.09
N TYR A 349 -15.10 13.72 -8.81
CA TYR A 349 -14.38 12.80 -7.96
C TYR A 349 -14.58 11.36 -8.43
N PHE A 350 -15.82 11.04 -8.83
CA PHE A 350 -16.18 9.79 -9.49
C PHE A 350 -15.83 9.77 -10.98
N ALA A 351 -15.57 10.91 -11.62
CA ALA A 351 -15.11 10.91 -13.01
C ALA A 351 -13.71 10.31 -13.12
N PHE A 352 -12.88 10.40 -12.08
CA PHE A 352 -11.63 9.64 -12.01
C PHE A 352 -11.87 8.20 -11.55
N THR A 353 -12.99 7.87 -10.90
CA THR A 353 -13.34 6.48 -10.58
C THR A 353 -13.68 5.71 -11.86
N ASN A 354 -12.77 4.82 -12.30
CA ASN A 354 -12.94 4.01 -13.51
C ASN A 354 -13.39 4.83 -14.73
N PHE A 355 -12.89 6.07 -14.88
CA PHE A 355 -13.38 7.00 -15.90
C PHE A 355 -14.92 7.02 -15.98
N GLY A 356 -15.60 7.11 -14.83
CA GLY A 356 -17.04 7.22 -14.71
C GLY A 356 -17.87 5.98 -15.10
N GLY A 357 -17.24 4.86 -15.47
CA GLY A 357 -17.93 3.66 -15.99
C GLY A 357 -17.79 2.40 -15.12
N ASN A 358 -18.40 1.31 -15.59
CA ASN A 358 -18.25 -0.02 -14.98
C ASN A 358 -16.78 -0.47 -14.95
N HIS A 359 -16.45 -1.35 -14.01
CA HIS A 359 -15.14 -2.01 -13.96
C HIS A 359 -14.83 -2.63 -15.33
N PHE A 360 -13.74 -2.21 -15.99
CA PHE A 360 -13.49 -2.44 -17.41
C PHE A 360 -13.60 -3.93 -17.85
N PRO A 361 -13.06 -4.91 -17.10
CA PRO A 361 -13.34 -6.33 -17.30
C PRO A 361 -14.81 -6.75 -17.37
N SER A 362 -15.69 -6.13 -16.58
CA SER A 362 -17.13 -6.38 -16.60
C SER A 362 -17.75 -5.80 -17.88
N GLU A 363 -17.30 -4.61 -18.30
CA GLU A 363 -17.73 -3.98 -19.54
C GLU A 363 -17.36 -4.84 -20.76
N ILE A 364 -16.10 -5.26 -20.89
CA ILE A 364 -15.65 -6.10 -22.02
C ILE A 364 -16.34 -7.48 -22.06
N THR A 365 -16.66 -8.05 -20.90
CA THR A 365 -17.37 -9.33 -20.80
C THR A 365 -18.82 -9.18 -21.22
N SER A 366 -19.51 -8.13 -20.74
CA SER A 366 -20.90 -7.86 -21.12
C SER A 366 -21.09 -7.64 -22.64
N LYS A 367 -20.02 -7.22 -23.32
CA LYS A 367 -19.98 -7.00 -24.77
C LYS A 367 -19.53 -8.24 -25.56
N GLY A 368 -19.14 -9.33 -24.89
CA GLY A 368 -18.69 -10.57 -25.52
C GLY A 368 -17.33 -10.48 -26.22
N TRP A 369 -16.47 -9.53 -25.85
CA TRP A 369 -15.16 -9.32 -26.49
C TRP A 369 -14.07 -10.28 -25.99
N VAL A 370 -14.33 -10.93 -24.87
CA VAL A 370 -13.58 -12.08 -24.37
C VAL A 370 -14.54 -13.26 -24.29
N GLY A 371 -14.02 -14.48 -24.48
CA GLY A 371 -14.85 -15.69 -24.33
C GLY A 371 -15.39 -15.88 -22.90
N THR A 372 -16.29 -16.84 -22.73
CA THR A 372 -17.02 -17.12 -21.48
C THR A 372 -16.10 -17.26 -20.26
N LEU A 373 -16.35 -16.42 -19.25
CA LEU A 373 -15.64 -16.48 -17.97
C LEU A 373 -15.99 -17.75 -17.19
N ASP A 374 -15.17 -18.10 -16.20
CA ASP A 374 -15.51 -19.17 -15.28
C ASP A 374 -16.64 -18.78 -14.29
N LYS A 375 -17.00 -19.70 -13.40
CA LYS A 375 -18.07 -19.51 -12.41
C LYS A 375 -17.83 -18.34 -11.44
N ASP A 376 -16.58 -17.91 -11.28
CA ASP A 376 -16.17 -16.81 -10.40
C ASP A 376 -15.93 -15.52 -11.21
N MET A 377 -16.42 -15.49 -12.46
CA MET A 377 -16.23 -14.43 -13.44
C MET A 377 -14.75 -14.16 -13.77
N ARG A 378 -13.90 -15.19 -13.82
CA ARG A 378 -12.47 -15.02 -14.16
C ARG A 378 -12.15 -15.56 -15.55
N VAL A 379 -11.09 -15.02 -16.16
CA VAL A 379 -10.53 -15.53 -17.42
C VAL A 379 -9.86 -16.89 -17.14
N PRO A 380 -10.35 -18.00 -17.72
CA PRO A 380 -9.80 -19.33 -17.54
C PRO A 380 -8.31 -19.43 -17.92
N ALA A 381 -7.56 -20.28 -17.20
CA ALA A 381 -6.12 -20.42 -17.36
C ALA A 381 -5.66 -20.87 -18.75
N ASN A 382 -6.52 -21.59 -19.47
CA ASN A 382 -6.26 -22.03 -20.84
C ASN A 382 -6.46 -20.93 -21.91
N ARG A 383 -6.75 -19.69 -21.51
CA ARG A 383 -6.93 -18.54 -22.42
C ARG A 383 -5.94 -17.39 -22.14
N PRO A 384 -4.62 -17.61 -22.27
CA PRO A 384 -3.60 -16.62 -21.93
C PRO A 384 -3.66 -15.36 -22.80
N ASP A 385 -4.12 -15.44 -24.05
CA ASP A 385 -4.27 -14.29 -24.94
C ASP A 385 -5.37 -13.34 -24.47
N ASP A 386 -6.50 -13.88 -24.01
CA ASP A 386 -7.57 -13.08 -23.44
C ASP A 386 -7.10 -12.40 -22.15
N ALA A 387 -6.42 -13.14 -21.27
CA ALA A 387 -5.83 -12.57 -20.06
C ALA A 387 -4.88 -11.40 -20.37
N LYS A 388 -4.07 -11.52 -21.43
CA LYS A 388 -3.17 -10.45 -21.87
C LYS A 388 -3.90 -9.22 -22.39
N LYS A 389 -5.00 -9.40 -23.13
CA LYS A 389 -5.85 -8.28 -23.59
C LYS A 389 -6.51 -7.57 -22.40
N VAL A 390 -7.08 -8.33 -21.46
CA VAL A 390 -7.73 -7.78 -20.25
C VAL A 390 -6.75 -6.97 -19.43
N TYR A 391 -5.60 -7.56 -19.09
CA TYR A 391 -4.61 -6.89 -18.25
C TYR A 391 -4.00 -5.66 -18.95
N SER A 392 -3.69 -5.76 -20.24
CA SER A 392 -3.16 -4.61 -20.99
C SER A 392 -4.13 -3.43 -21.02
N ALA A 393 -5.44 -3.66 -21.04
CA ALA A 393 -6.40 -2.57 -20.98
C ALA A 393 -6.41 -1.87 -19.61
N GLN A 394 -6.20 -2.60 -18.52
CA GLN A 394 -6.06 -2.04 -17.17
C GLN A 394 -4.76 -1.23 -17.02
N LEU A 395 -3.66 -1.72 -17.60
CA LEU A 395 -2.40 -1.00 -17.67
C LEU A 395 -2.52 0.30 -18.49
N TRP A 396 -3.17 0.25 -19.65
CA TRP A 396 -3.48 1.44 -20.44
C TRP A 396 -4.26 2.47 -19.63
N LYS A 397 -5.30 2.04 -18.89
CA LYS A 397 -6.09 2.90 -18.00
C LYS A 397 -5.16 3.63 -17.01
N MET A 398 -4.19 2.94 -16.44
CA MET A 398 -3.22 3.55 -15.50
C MET A 398 -2.27 4.53 -16.14
N VAL A 399 -1.79 4.27 -17.36
CA VAL A 399 -1.02 5.27 -18.11
C VAL A 399 -1.85 6.54 -18.31
N LYS A 400 -3.15 6.42 -18.62
CA LYS A 400 -4.05 7.58 -18.78
C LYS A 400 -4.32 8.30 -17.46
N HIS A 401 -4.40 7.59 -16.33
CA HIS A 401 -4.50 8.21 -15.02
C HIS A 401 -3.26 9.03 -14.67
N VAL A 402 -2.06 8.48 -14.87
CA VAL A 402 -0.79 9.21 -14.69
C VAL A 402 -0.74 10.41 -15.62
N GLU A 403 -1.16 10.24 -16.88
CA GLU A 403 -1.25 11.36 -17.84
C GLU A 403 -2.12 12.50 -17.30
N LEU A 404 -3.35 12.22 -16.86
CA LEU A 404 -4.25 13.25 -16.35
C LEU A 404 -3.71 13.92 -15.08
N HIS A 405 -3.20 13.12 -14.13
CA HIS A 405 -2.73 13.64 -12.84
C HIS A 405 -1.47 14.50 -12.98
N GLU A 406 -0.50 14.04 -13.77
CA GLU A 406 0.79 14.69 -13.90
C GLU A 406 0.81 15.78 -14.98
N GLU A 407 -0.04 15.70 -16.01
CA GLU A 407 -0.11 16.74 -17.04
C GLU A 407 -0.89 17.98 -16.60
N PHE A 408 -1.97 17.78 -15.87
CA PHE A 408 -2.87 18.85 -15.46
C PHE A 408 -2.69 19.26 -13.99
N GLY A 409 -1.63 18.78 -13.32
CA GLY A 409 -1.28 19.20 -11.97
C GLY A 409 -2.28 18.76 -10.89
N LEU A 410 -2.97 17.64 -11.08
CA LEU A 410 -3.97 17.14 -10.14
C LEU A 410 -3.36 16.43 -8.92
N THR A 411 -2.09 16.00 -9.01
CA THR A 411 -1.37 15.40 -7.88
C THR A 411 -1.33 16.36 -6.69
N GLY A 412 -1.82 15.89 -5.53
CA GLY A 412 -1.87 16.69 -4.29
C GLY A 412 -3.07 17.60 -4.14
N MET A 413 -3.91 17.75 -5.17
CA MET A 413 -5.16 18.52 -5.06
C MET A 413 -6.16 17.89 -4.07
N GLY A 414 -5.99 16.61 -3.71
CA GLY A 414 -6.79 15.98 -2.65
C GLY A 414 -6.67 16.65 -1.26
N LYS A 415 -5.60 17.41 -1.00
CA LYS A 415 -5.34 18.09 0.29
C LYS A 415 -5.84 19.53 0.36
N GLU A 416 -6.38 20.10 -0.71
CA GLU A 416 -6.69 21.54 -0.71
C GLU A 416 -7.80 21.94 0.28
N ALA A 417 -7.53 23.00 1.05
CA ALA A 417 -8.05 23.22 2.40
C ALA A 417 -9.49 23.78 2.52
N ASN A 418 -10.26 23.88 1.43
CA ASN A 418 -11.54 24.63 1.44
C ASN A 418 -12.80 23.85 1.01
N ASN A 419 -12.77 22.51 1.02
CA ASN A 419 -13.92 21.71 0.54
C ASN A 419 -14.96 21.38 1.64
N VAL A 420 -15.30 22.37 2.49
CA VAL A 420 -16.18 22.22 3.67
C VAL A 420 -17.66 21.87 3.36
N ALA A 421 -18.03 21.77 2.07
CA ALA A 421 -19.42 21.58 1.63
C ALA A 421 -19.81 20.11 1.35
N TRP A 422 -18.91 19.16 1.59
CA TRP A 422 -19.07 17.77 1.20
C TRP A 422 -19.33 16.92 2.46
N ALA A 423 -20.56 16.45 2.65
CA ALA A 423 -20.85 15.54 3.76
C ALA A 423 -20.01 14.26 3.58
N GLY A 424 -19.06 14.00 4.49
CA GLY A 424 -18.19 12.83 4.47
C GLY A 424 -16.75 13.06 3.99
N PHE A 425 -16.38 14.28 3.59
CA PHE A 425 -15.05 14.62 3.08
C PHE A 425 -14.35 15.63 4.00
N ASP A 426 -13.10 15.35 4.39
CA ASP A 426 -12.26 16.28 5.16
C ASP A 426 -10.86 16.34 4.56
N SER A 427 -10.62 17.33 3.67
CA SER A 427 -9.32 17.53 3.05
C SER A 427 -8.21 17.93 4.04
N LYS A 428 -8.57 18.35 5.28
CA LYS A 428 -7.58 18.80 6.27
C LYS A 428 -6.60 17.68 6.63
N GLU A 429 -7.05 16.44 6.56
CA GLU A 429 -6.29 15.25 6.98
C GLU A 429 -5.86 14.36 5.80
N ALA A 430 -6.11 14.80 4.56
CA ALA A 430 -5.58 14.16 3.37
C ALA A 430 -4.05 14.21 3.35
N LEU A 431 -3.44 13.14 2.85
CA LEU A 431 -2.00 13.07 2.71
C LEU A 431 -1.50 14.10 1.69
N PRO A 432 -0.30 14.67 1.87
CA PRO A 432 0.33 15.42 0.81
C PRO A 432 0.36 14.58 -0.47
N ARG A 433 0.17 15.19 -1.64
CA ARG A 433 0.41 14.54 -2.94
C ARG A 433 -0.55 13.39 -3.28
N MET A 434 -1.61 13.21 -2.49
CA MET A 434 -2.69 12.28 -2.79
C MET A 434 -3.32 12.60 -4.16
N TRP A 435 -3.50 11.57 -4.98
CA TRP A 435 -4.30 11.60 -6.20
C TRP A 435 -5.77 11.85 -5.87
N ILE A 436 -6.49 12.41 -6.84
CA ILE A 436 -7.95 12.58 -6.74
C ILE A 436 -8.61 11.26 -7.16
N GLY A 437 -9.48 10.71 -6.33
CA GLY A 437 -10.34 9.59 -6.73
C GLY A 437 -11.16 9.01 -5.59
N ALA A 438 -12.41 8.66 -5.85
CA ALA A 438 -13.33 8.19 -4.81
C ALA A 438 -13.12 6.75 -4.34
N GLU A 439 -12.42 5.98 -5.17
CA GLU A 439 -12.34 4.54 -5.04
C GLU A 439 -10.92 4.02 -5.26
N ARG A 440 -10.78 2.71 -5.05
CA ARG A 440 -9.55 1.92 -5.14
C ARG A 440 -9.08 1.67 -6.57
N VAL A 441 -9.09 2.69 -7.42
CA VAL A 441 -8.82 2.55 -8.87
C VAL A 441 -7.44 1.95 -9.17
N VAL A 442 -6.41 2.30 -8.38
CA VAL A 442 -5.05 1.75 -8.55
C VAL A 442 -5.02 0.29 -8.05
N PHE A 443 -5.74 -0.01 -6.98
CA PHE A 443 -5.88 -1.35 -6.41
C PHE A 443 -6.51 -2.34 -7.42
N ASP A 444 -7.57 -1.91 -8.09
CA ASP A 444 -8.35 -2.70 -9.05
C ASP A 444 -7.57 -3.11 -10.32
N VAL A 445 -6.39 -2.53 -10.53
CA VAL A 445 -5.49 -2.88 -11.65
C VAL A 445 -4.79 -4.21 -11.42
N SER A 446 -4.69 -4.69 -10.17
CA SER A 446 -4.07 -5.98 -9.86
C SER A 446 -4.56 -7.11 -10.78
N PRO A 447 -3.70 -8.08 -11.16
CA PRO A 447 -4.14 -9.28 -11.87
C PRO A 447 -5.35 -9.95 -11.21
N PHE A 448 -5.35 -10.01 -9.87
CA PHE A 448 -6.47 -10.55 -9.11
C PHE A 448 -7.79 -9.80 -9.37
N LEU A 449 -7.82 -8.48 -9.19
CA LEU A 449 -9.06 -7.70 -9.38
C LEU A 449 -9.37 -7.43 -10.86
N SER A 450 -8.42 -7.70 -11.74
CA SER A 450 -8.63 -7.75 -13.19
C SER A 450 -9.29 -9.05 -13.66
N TYR A 451 -9.85 -9.85 -12.74
CA TYR A 451 -10.54 -11.10 -13.02
C TYR A 451 -9.66 -12.16 -13.69
N LEU A 452 -8.39 -12.23 -13.29
CA LEU A 452 -7.50 -13.29 -13.74
C LEU A 452 -7.41 -14.38 -12.67
N VAL A 453 -7.43 -15.64 -13.12
CA VAL A 453 -7.24 -16.79 -12.24
C VAL A 453 -5.82 -16.84 -11.68
N ASP A 454 -5.70 -17.49 -10.53
CA ASP A 454 -4.46 -17.77 -9.82
C ASP A 454 -3.35 -18.25 -10.77
N GLY A 455 -2.21 -17.56 -10.72
CA GLY A 455 -1.05 -17.83 -11.57
C GLY A 455 -1.14 -17.33 -13.01
N VAL A 456 -2.22 -16.66 -13.41
CA VAL A 456 -2.33 -16.00 -14.71
C VAL A 456 -2.27 -14.50 -14.50
N THR A 457 -1.24 -13.87 -15.05
CA THR A 457 -1.03 -12.41 -14.90
C THR A 457 -1.51 -11.62 -16.11
N GLY A 458 -1.61 -12.26 -17.27
CA GLY A 458 -1.78 -11.54 -18.54
C GLY A 458 -0.56 -10.71 -18.95
N SER A 459 0.52 -10.75 -18.16
CA SER A 459 1.78 -10.07 -18.45
C SER A 459 2.78 -11.02 -19.10
N THR A 460 3.56 -10.51 -20.04
CA THR A 460 4.75 -11.19 -20.57
C THR A 460 5.86 -11.36 -19.55
N SER A 461 5.76 -10.76 -18.36
CA SER A 461 6.64 -11.09 -17.23
C SER A 461 6.52 -12.55 -16.79
N GLY A 462 5.41 -13.22 -17.14
CA GLY A 462 5.23 -14.67 -17.01
C GLY A 462 3.99 -15.00 -16.20
N ASN A 463 3.26 -16.04 -16.64
CA ASN A 463 2.09 -16.55 -15.93
C ASN A 463 2.53 -17.63 -14.94
N ASN A 464 2.72 -17.25 -13.69
CA ASN A 464 2.87 -18.15 -12.55
C ASN A 464 2.29 -17.50 -11.28
N GLN A 465 1.99 -18.32 -10.26
CA GLN A 465 1.39 -17.85 -9.00
C GLN A 465 2.21 -16.73 -8.36
N PHE A 466 3.52 -16.83 -8.46
CA PHE A 466 4.40 -15.89 -7.81
C PHE A 466 4.31 -14.48 -8.42
N ASN A 467 4.34 -14.37 -9.75
CA ASN A 467 4.20 -13.11 -10.45
C ASN A 467 2.79 -12.52 -10.28
N TYR A 468 1.78 -13.39 -10.18
CA TYR A 468 0.41 -13.00 -9.84
C TYR A 468 0.33 -12.34 -8.47
N ASP A 469 0.90 -12.96 -7.43
CA ASP A 469 0.94 -12.42 -6.08
C ASP A 469 1.74 -11.11 -6.03
N TYR A 470 2.93 -11.06 -6.66
CA TYR A 470 3.78 -9.87 -6.67
C TYR A 470 3.11 -8.67 -7.34
N LEU A 471 2.58 -8.83 -8.55
CA LEU A 471 1.93 -7.74 -9.27
C LEU A 471 0.67 -7.29 -8.53
N SER A 472 -0.11 -8.22 -7.98
CA SER A 472 -1.32 -7.84 -7.23
C SER A 472 -0.97 -7.01 -5.99
N ASN A 473 0.00 -7.46 -5.20
CA ASN A 473 0.48 -6.72 -4.03
C ASN A 473 1.14 -5.38 -4.38
N SER A 474 1.80 -5.30 -5.54
CA SER A 474 2.44 -4.07 -6.01
C SER A 474 1.44 -2.96 -6.28
N TRP A 475 0.33 -3.28 -6.95
CA TRP A 475 -0.76 -2.34 -7.18
C TRP A 475 -1.48 -1.94 -5.88
N TYR A 476 -1.59 -2.88 -4.93
CA TYR A 476 -2.15 -2.57 -3.61
C TYR A 476 -1.25 -1.59 -2.84
N GLN A 477 0.08 -1.79 -2.88
CA GLN A 477 1.02 -0.88 -2.25
C GLN A 477 1.02 0.50 -2.93
N LEU A 478 0.89 0.55 -4.25
CA LEU A 478 0.75 1.81 -5.00
C LEU A 478 -0.54 2.55 -4.64
N GLN A 479 -1.66 1.84 -4.42
CA GLN A 479 -2.89 2.46 -3.94
C GLN A 479 -2.66 3.20 -2.62
N LEU A 480 -1.94 2.61 -1.65
CA LEU A 480 -1.62 3.31 -0.39
C LEU A 480 -0.77 4.58 -0.58
N LEU A 481 0.05 4.62 -1.62
CA LEU A 481 0.93 5.77 -1.88
C LEU A 481 0.21 6.85 -2.68
N LEU A 482 -0.62 6.45 -3.65
CA LEU A 482 -1.29 7.40 -4.53
C LEU A 482 -2.60 7.88 -3.93
N ASN A 483 -3.37 7.02 -3.28
CA ASN A 483 -4.65 7.36 -2.67
C ASN A 483 -4.95 6.44 -1.47
N ALA A 484 -4.32 6.70 -0.33
CA ALA A 484 -4.48 5.91 0.89
C ALA A 484 -5.78 6.20 1.64
N GLY A 485 -6.41 7.35 1.39
CA GLY A 485 -7.44 7.89 2.26
C GLY A 485 -7.10 9.25 2.83
N GLN A 486 -8.02 9.75 3.64
CA GLN A 486 -8.01 11.10 4.18
C GLN A 486 -8.69 11.16 5.55
N ARG A 487 -8.72 10.04 6.29
CA ARG A 487 -9.45 9.92 7.57
C ARG A 487 -10.90 10.40 7.51
N SER A 488 -11.52 10.24 6.34
CA SER A 488 -12.93 10.58 6.14
C SER A 488 -13.77 9.33 6.12
N ALA A 489 -15.01 9.49 6.53
CA ALA A 489 -15.74 8.39 7.13
C ALA A 489 -16.94 7.92 6.30
N GLY A 490 -17.24 8.62 5.20
CA GLY A 490 -18.19 8.20 4.18
C GLY A 490 -17.82 8.79 2.81
N GLY A 491 -18.19 8.10 1.72
CA GLY A 491 -18.00 8.58 0.34
C GLY A 491 -16.58 8.42 -0.24
N HIS A 492 -15.66 7.79 0.50
CA HIS A 492 -14.30 7.51 0.04
C HIS A 492 -13.88 6.07 0.38
N ARG A 493 -13.66 5.24 -0.65
CA ARG A 493 -13.35 3.79 -0.53
C ARG A 493 -12.04 3.45 -1.24
N ALA A 494 -11.00 4.25 -0.97
CA ALA A 494 -9.75 4.13 -1.69
C ALA A 494 -8.97 2.84 -1.36
N VAL A 495 -9.20 2.24 -0.20
CA VAL A 495 -8.49 1.02 0.21
C VAL A 495 -9.46 0.06 0.89
N ASP A 496 -9.43 -1.19 0.46
CA ASP A 496 -10.00 -2.33 1.20
C ASP A 496 -8.89 -3.00 1.99
N PHE A 497 -8.65 -2.48 3.19
CA PHE A 497 -7.50 -2.84 4.02
C PHE A 497 -7.59 -4.29 4.53
N GLY A 498 -8.78 -4.77 4.94
CA GLY A 498 -8.97 -6.17 5.30
C GLY A 498 -8.63 -7.06 4.12
N TYR A 499 -9.22 -6.82 2.96
CA TYR A 499 -8.91 -7.61 1.77
C TYR A 499 -7.40 -7.68 1.44
N ALA A 500 -6.72 -6.53 1.43
CA ALA A 500 -5.33 -6.43 1.02
C ALA A 500 -4.39 -7.31 1.87
N TYR A 501 -4.61 -7.37 3.18
CA TYR A 501 -3.71 -8.11 4.07
C TYR A 501 -3.73 -9.63 3.85
N GLY A 502 -4.85 -10.20 3.39
CA GLY A 502 -4.94 -11.63 3.07
C GLY A 502 -3.98 -11.98 1.93
N PHE A 503 -3.76 -11.02 1.03
CA PHE A 503 -2.84 -11.13 -0.10
C PHE A 503 -1.40 -10.76 0.27
N LEU A 504 -1.17 -9.91 1.29
CA LEU A 504 0.18 -9.58 1.76
C LEU A 504 0.94 -10.85 2.21
N ASN A 505 0.24 -11.77 2.88
CA ASN A 505 0.76 -13.06 3.36
C ASN A 505 1.21 -13.99 2.23
N GLY A 506 0.65 -13.83 1.02
CA GLY A 506 1.01 -14.66 -0.13
C GLY A 506 2.49 -14.53 -0.51
N MET A 507 3.09 -13.36 -0.25
CA MET A 507 4.49 -13.07 -0.59
C MET A 507 5.49 -13.81 0.31
N ASP A 508 5.16 -14.07 1.57
CA ASP A 508 6.02 -14.83 2.51
C ASP A 508 6.31 -16.26 2.05
N ARG A 509 5.42 -16.81 1.20
CA ARG A 509 5.61 -18.13 0.58
C ARG A 509 6.83 -18.18 -0.33
N PHE A 510 7.24 -17.04 -0.88
CA PHE A 510 8.22 -16.97 -1.97
C PHE A 510 9.50 -16.22 -1.61
N THR A 511 9.54 -15.47 -0.50
CA THR A 511 10.72 -14.71 -0.06
C THR A 511 11.44 -15.37 1.13
N ASN A 512 12.73 -15.08 1.30
CA ASN A 512 13.51 -15.50 2.48
C ASN A 512 13.38 -14.56 3.69
N TYR A 513 12.52 -13.54 3.59
CA TYR A 513 12.32 -12.53 4.62
C TYR A 513 10.86 -12.55 5.06
N SER A 514 10.59 -12.07 6.27
CA SER A 514 9.30 -12.24 6.92
C SER A 514 8.22 -11.23 6.52
N GLN A 515 8.54 -10.32 5.57
CA GLN A 515 7.72 -9.19 5.10
C GLN A 515 7.06 -8.38 6.24
N ALA A 516 7.60 -8.48 7.45
CA ALA A 516 7.11 -7.83 8.65
C ALA A 516 7.03 -6.32 8.47
N GLY A 517 8.09 -5.69 7.96
CA GLY A 517 8.16 -4.26 7.71
C GLY A 517 7.01 -3.75 6.85
N ARG A 518 6.76 -4.41 5.72
CA ARG A 518 5.61 -4.09 4.85
C ARG A 518 4.27 -4.27 5.57
N ASN A 519 4.07 -5.36 6.30
CA ASN A 519 2.84 -5.58 7.06
C ASN A 519 2.62 -4.49 8.13
N PHE A 520 3.68 -4.08 8.83
CA PHE A 520 3.58 -3.00 9.82
C PHE A 520 3.24 -1.65 9.19
N VAL A 521 3.78 -1.33 8.01
CA VAL A 521 3.38 -0.13 7.25
C VAL A 521 1.87 -0.13 7.00
N TRP A 522 1.32 -1.23 6.47
CA TRP A 522 -0.12 -1.35 6.26
C TRP A 522 -0.92 -1.20 7.56
N ALA A 523 -0.40 -1.67 8.69
CA ALA A 523 -1.11 -1.66 9.98
C ALA A 523 -1.23 -0.25 10.51
N ILE A 524 -0.11 0.47 10.44
CA ILE A 524 -0.01 1.84 10.91
C ILE A 524 -0.86 2.75 10.02
N VAL A 525 -0.77 2.62 8.68
CA VAL A 525 -1.59 3.42 7.75
C VAL A 525 -3.07 3.23 8.02
N ALA A 526 -3.50 2.02 8.29
CA ALA A 526 -4.90 1.77 8.53
C ALA A 526 -5.39 2.25 9.91
N LEU A 527 -4.60 2.05 10.97
CA LEU A 527 -4.91 2.65 12.27
C LEU A 527 -5.03 4.18 12.15
N ASP A 528 -4.11 4.76 11.39
CA ASP A 528 -4.12 6.17 11.02
C ASP A 528 -5.39 6.58 10.24
N GLU A 529 -5.76 5.88 9.14
CA GLU A 529 -6.99 6.15 8.39
C GLU A 529 -8.27 5.98 9.21
N SER A 530 -8.26 5.04 10.16
CA SER A 530 -9.41 4.80 11.03
C SER A 530 -9.67 5.96 11.99
N ASP A 531 -8.67 6.83 12.23
CA ASP A 531 -8.69 7.93 13.19
C ASP A 531 -9.29 9.23 12.64
N THR A 532 -10.62 9.27 12.58
CA THR A 532 -11.39 10.41 12.05
C THR A 532 -11.66 11.50 13.08
N ASP A 533 -11.01 11.45 14.25
CA ASP A 533 -11.24 12.32 15.42
C ASP A 533 -12.68 12.33 15.98
N LYS A 534 -13.55 11.47 15.46
CA LYS A 534 -14.95 11.31 15.90
C LYS A 534 -15.11 10.10 16.81
N GLY A 535 -16.06 10.14 17.74
CA GLY A 535 -16.35 9.00 18.60
C GLY A 535 -17.04 7.82 17.90
N PRO A 536 -16.99 6.61 18.47
CA PRO A 536 -17.59 5.40 17.90
C PRO A 536 -19.14 5.47 17.83
N ASN A 537 -19.75 6.38 18.59
CA ASN A 537 -21.20 6.63 18.61
C ASN A 537 -21.70 7.57 17.51
N ILE A 538 -20.80 8.17 16.73
CA ILE A 538 -21.15 9.09 15.67
C ILE A 538 -21.19 8.30 14.35
N GLN A 539 -22.23 8.53 13.53
CA GLN A 539 -22.24 8.03 12.16
C GLN A 539 -20.94 8.48 11.49
N ASP A 540 -20.24 7.54 10.87
CA ASP A 540 -18.96 7.86 10.23
C ASP A 540 -17.90 8.31 11.29
N GLY A 541 -17.94 7.71 12.49
CA GLY A 541 -17.02 7.93 13.62
C GLY A 541 -15.68 7.19 13.52
N TRP A 542 -14.87 7.19 14.59
CA TRP A 542 -13.71 6.29 14.68
C TRP A 542 -14.18 4.83 14.60
N SER A 543 -13.65 4.06 13.67
CA SER A 543 -14.04 2.65 13.48
C SER A 543 -12.90 1.83 12.93
N LEU A 544 -12.54 0.82 13.72
CA LEU A 544 -11.60 -0.22 13.35
C LEU A 544 -12.13 -1.03 12.13
N ARG A 545 -13.44 -1.28 12.04
CA ARG A 545 -14.06 -2.04 10.94
C ARG A 545 -13.91 -1.34 9.58
N ARG A 546 -13.79 -0.01 9.56
CA ARG A 546 -13.66 0.74 8.30
C ARG A 546 -12.35 0.43 7.57
N THR A 547 -11.36 -0.04 8.32
CA THR A 547 -10.13 -0.59 7.76
C THR A 547 -10.12 -2.11 7.71
N ASP A 548 -11.15 -2.80 8.22
CA ASP A 548 -11.32 -4.27 8.27
C ASP A 548 -10.14 -5.11 8.84
N ILE A 549 -9.00 -4.48 9.10
CA ILE A 549 -7.99 -4.82 10.12
C ILE A 549 -8.64 -4.83 11.51
N GLY A 550 -9.74 -4.10 11.63
CA GLY A 550 -10.26 -3.65 12.88
C GLY A 550 -11.62 -4.25 13.23
N ASN A 551 -11.68 -5.58 13.21
CA ASN A 551 -12.25 -6.14 14.41
C ASN A 551 -11.14 -6.14 15.48
N PRO A 552 -11.25 -5.41 16.60
CA PRO A 552 -10.35 -5.60 17.74
C PRO A 552 -10.36 -7.07 18.22
N LEU A 553 -11.45 -7.78 17.91
CA LEU A 553 -11.56 -9.22 18.04
C LEU A 553 -10.83 -9.97 16.91
N GLY A 554 -10.74 -9.40 15.71
CA GLY A 554 -10.07 -9.87 14.46
C GLY A 554 -8.57 -10.09 14.57
N PHE A 555 -7.87 -9.10 15.12
CA PHE A 555 -6.42 -9.20 15.42
C PHE A 555 -6.10 -10.38 16.31
N VAL A 556 -7.03 -10.69 17.21
CA VAL A 556 -6.92 -11.80 18.15
C VAL A 556 -7.39 -13.07 17.42
N ASN A 557 -8.62 -13.07 16.89
CA ASN A 557 -9.40 -14.24 16.52
C ASN A 557 -9.08 -14.90 15.16
N ASP A 558 -8.45 -14.21 14.22
CA ASP A 558 -8.36 -14.74 12.85
C ASP A 558 -6.96 -15.31 12.55
N PHE A 559 -6.95 -16.63 12.38
CA PHE A 559 -5.80 -17.49 12.16
C PHE A 559 -5.04 -17.15 10.85
N GLN A 560 -5.69 -16.53 9.86
CA GLN A 560 -5.01 -16.14 8.62
C GLN A 560 -4.17 -14.86 8.79
N TRP A 561 -4.61 -13.91 9.61
CA TRP A 561 -3.93 -12.62 9.85
C TRP A 561 -2.92 -12.68 11.00
N SER A 562 -3.18 -13.53 11.99
CA SER A 562 -2.31 -13.72 13.16
C SER A 562 -0.96 -14.35 12.80
N LYS A 563 -0.79 -15.01 11.64
CA LYS A 563 0.52 -15.53 11.20
C LYS A 563 1.60 -14.46 11.20
N VAL A 564 1.33 -13.25 10.72
CA VAL A 564 2.29 -12.13 10.72
C VAL A 564 2.72 -11.76 12.14
N TRP A 565 1.83 -11.86 13.12
CA TRP A 565 2.06 -11.42 14.50
C TRP A 565 2.62 -12.52 15.40
N MET A 566 2.32 -13.79 15.08
CA MET A 566 2.69 -14.99 15.84
C MET A 566 3.99 -15.65 15.37
N THR A 567 4.44 -15.41 14.12
CA THR A 567 5.60 -16.11 13.54
C THR A 567 6.90 -15.32 13.56
N GLN A 568 6.92 -14.09 14.10
CA GLN A 568 8.11 -13.23 14.10
C GLN A 568 8.97 -13.48 15.35
N PRO A 569 10.21 -13.99 15.20
CA PRO A 569 10.99 -14.49 16.33
C PRO A 569 11.81 -13.40 17.07
N THR A 570 12.01 -12.21 16.50
CA THR A 570 12.92 -11.19 17.04
C THR A 570 12.31 -10.39 18.20
N ALA A 571 13.16 -9.83 19.07
CA ALA A 571 12.71 -9.02 20.20
C ALA A 571 12.07 -7.71 19.72
N GLU A 572 12.62 -7.12 18.67
CA GLU A 572 12.17 -5.89 18.03
C GLU A 572 10.76 -6.08 17.43
N ALA A 573 10.51 -7.20 16.75
CA ALA A 573 9.17 -7.53 16.23
C ALA A 573 8.11 -7.55 17.33
N ARG A 574 8.46 -8.15 18.47
CA ARG A 574 7.58 -8.20 19.65
C ARG A 574 7.31 -6.80 20.19
N GLN A 575 8.32 -5.93 20.24
CA GLN A 575 8.13 -4.54 20.65
C GLN A 575 7.18 -3.79 19.71
N VAL A 576 7.34 -3.90 18.38
CA VAL A 576 6.47 -3.21 17.41
C VAL A 576 5.04 -3.71 17.53
N ARG A 577 4.85 -5.03 17.61
CA ARG A 577 3.52 -5.62 17.87
C ARG A 577 2.91 -5.10 19.16
N ASN A 578 3.64 -5.17 20.27
CA ASN A 578 3.14 -4.73 21.57
C ASN A 578 2.76 -3.24 21.53
N LEU A 579 3.53 -2.42 20.82
CA LEU A 579 3.23 -1.01 20.67
C LEU A 579 1.95 -0.77 19.85
N ILE A 580 1.77 -1.46 18.73
CA ILE A 580 0.55 -1.37 17.91
C ILE A 580 -0.68 -1.76 18.74
N GLN A 581 -0.58 -2.85 19.50
CA GLN A 581 -1.64 -3.33 20.39
C GLN A 581 -1.90 -2.37 21.55
N GLN A 582 -0.85 -1.77 22.11
CA GLN A 582 -0.94 -0.73 23.12
C GLN A 582 -1.75 0.47 22.60
N VAL A 583 -1.34 1.09 21.49
CA VAL A 583 -1.98 2.33 21.01
C VAL A 583 -3.42 2.10 20.56
N GLN A 584 -3.70 0.91 20.03
CA GLN A 584 -5.06 0.49 19.70
C GLN A 584 -5.93 0.37 20.96
N LEU A 585 -5.43 -0.25 22.04
CA LEU A 585 -6.15 -0.36 23.30
C LEU A 585 -6.36 0.99 23.96
N GLU A 586 -5.36 1.87 23.98
CA GLU A 586 -5.49 3.24 24.54
C GLU A 586 -6.57 4.04 23.78
N LYS A 587 -6.57 3.96 22.45
CA LYS A 587 -7.61 4.57 21.63
C LYS A 587 -8.99 3.97 21.91
N SER A 588 -9.09 2.67 22.05
CA SER A 588 -10.35 1.98 22.36
C SER A 588 -10.85 2.29 23.79
N ALA A 589 -9.94 2.39 24.75
CA ALA A 589 -10.28 2.68 26.15
C ALA A 589 -10.60 4.16 26.41
N THR A 590 -10.33 5.04 25.44
CA THR A 590 -10.74 6.45 25.47
C THR A 590 -12.24 6.60 25.63
N TRP A 591 -13.03 5.68 25.06
CA TRP A 591 -14.48 5.76 25.10
C TRP A 591 -15.04 4.88 26.22
N LEU A 592 -16.07 5.39 26.90
CA LEU A 592 -16.80 4.59 27.88
C LEU A 592 -17.50 3.44 27.15
N PRO A 593 -17.59 2.23 27.75
CA PRO A 593 -18.28 1.10 27.13
C PRO A 593 -19.65 1.49 26.60
N ILE A 594 -20.39 2.29 27.37
CA ILE A 594 -21.75 2.73 27.03
C ILE A 594 -21.79 3.57 25.73
N GLN A 595 -20.73 4.30 25.41
CA GLN A 595 -20.62 5.07 24.16
C GLN A 595 -20.44 4.15 22.93
N TYR A 596 -20.10 2.87 23.10
CA TYR A 596 -20.14 1.92 21.99
C TYR A 596 -21.56 1.42 21.69
N PHE A 597 -22.52 1.57 22.62
CA PHE A 597 -23.86 0.97 22.52
C PHE A 597 -25.00 1.96 22.31
N PHE A 598 -24.75 3.28 22.35
CA PHE A 598 -25.85 4.25 22.36
C PHE A 598 -26.33 4.72 20.99
N LYS A 599 -27.66 4.54 20.82
CA LYS A 599 -28.57 5.31 19.96
C LYS A 599 -28.32 6.81 20.16
N ASN A 600 -28.19 7.56 19.07
CA ASN A 600 -27.99 9.01 19.08
C ASN A 600 -28.97 9.70 20.06
N ILE A 601 -28.52 10.73 20.79
CA ILE A 601 -29.19 11.43 21.90
C ILE A 601 -30.55 12.08 21.51
N ASN A 602 -31.02 11.93 20.26
CA ASN A 602 -32.20 12.60 19.70
C ASN A 602 -33.34 11.66 19.22
N GLY A 603 -33.41 10.42 19.70
CA GLY A 603 -34.67 9.67 19.78
C GLY A 603 -35.26 9.00 18.51
N ASN A 604 -34.89 9.35 17.28
CA ASN A 604 -35.55 8.79 16.08
C ASN A 604 -34.63 7.99 15.16
N LEU A 605 -34.94 6.69 14.99
CA LEU A 605 -35.00 6.01 13.68
C LEU A 605 -36.00 4.84 13.81
N SER A 606 -36.95 4.79 12.88
CA SER A 606 -37.90 3.70 12.70
C SER A 606 -37.20 2.49 12.07
N GLU A 607 -37.66 1.29 12.44
CA GLU A 607 -37.22 0.00 11.91
C GLU A 607 -37.61 -0.25 10.43
N THR A 608 -37.93 0.78 9.66
CA THR A 608 -38.54 0.66 8.32
C THR A 608 -37.57 1.01 7.18
N GLY A 609 -36.28 0.76 7.37
CA GLY A 609 -35.32 0.72 6.26
C GLY A 609 -35.27 -0.69 5.68
N ASP A 610 -36.03 -0.89 4.61
CA ASP A 610 -36.22 -2.14 3.86
C ASP A 610 -34.95 -3.02 3.75
N ALA A 611 -35.06 -4.25 4.24
CA ALA A 611 -34.03 -5.28 4.18
C ALA A 611 -33.70 -5.77 2.76
N SER A 612 -34.47 -5.34 1.75
CA SER A 612 -34.33 -5.71 0.34
C SER A 612 -33.27 -4.91 -0.44
N ASN A 613 -32.76 -3.79 0.11
CA ASN A 613 -31.69 -2.99 -0.50
C ASN A 613 -30.27 -3.41 -0.06
N ARG A 614 -30.11 -4.64 0.45
CA ARG A 614 -28.80 -5.27 0.63
C ARG A 614 -28.29 -5.78 -0.71
N LYS A 615 -27.71 -4.88 -1.50
CA LYS A 615 -26.83 -5.23 -2.62
C LYS A 615 -25.46 -4.59 -2.42
N ASP A 616 -24.47 -5.48 -2.39
CA ASP A 616 -23.07 -5.27 -2.75
C ASP A 616 -22.23 -4.36 -1.84
N GLY A 617 -21.54 -4.97 -0.86
CA GLY A 617 -20.26 -4.47 -0.34
C GLY A 617 -20.23 -3.11 0.37
N ILE A 618 -21.39 -2.53 0.70
CA ILE A 618 -21.47 -1.29 1.49
C ILE A 618 -21.62 -1.66 2.97
N ASP A 619 -20.49 -1.80 3.66
CA ASP A 619 -20.44 -2.03 5.11
C ASP A 619 -19.87 -0.82 5.87
N ASP A 620 -20.17 0.37 5.34
CA ASP A 620 -19.82 1.67 5.91
C ASP A 620 -20.74 1.99 7.11
N GLY A 621 -20.30 1.60 8.31
CA GLY A 621 -20.77 2.18 9.59
C GLY A 621 -21.94 1.49 10.32
N ALA A 622 -22.62 0.51 9.72
CA ALA A 622 -23.89 0.00 10.28
C ALA A 622 -23.78 -1.15 11.32
N ASN A 623 -22.62 -1.78 11.56
CA ASN A 623 -22.57 -2.94 12.47
C ASN A 623 -22.09 -2.67 13.91
N PHE A 624 -21.79 -1.43 14.28
CA PHE A 624 -22.00 -1.00 15.68
C PHE A 624 -23.45 -0.56 15.92
N MET A 625 -24.20 -0.21 14.86
CA MET A 625 -25.58 0.28 14.90
C MET A 625 -26.64 -0.81 15.13
N ARG A 626 -26.23 -1.95 15.70
CA ARG A 626 -27.16 -2.94 16.23
C ARG A 626 -27.06 -3.09 17.77
N PRO A 627 -27.30 -2.02 18.56
CA PRO A 627 -27.33 -2.07 20.03
C PRO A 627 -28.19 -3.21 20.61
N ILE A 628 -29.30 -3.53 19.94
CA ILE A 628 -30.25 -4.56 20.40
C ILE A 628 -29.74 -5.99 20.14
N TYR A 629 -28.89 -6.21 19.13
CA TYR A 629 -28.45 -7.54 18.72
C TYR A 629 -27.19 -8.05 19.43
N VAL A 630 -26.43 -7.16 20.09
CA VAL A 630 -25.22 -7.49 20.87
C VAL A 630 -25.58 -7.95 22.29
N LEU A 631 -26.68 -7.42 22.83
CA LEU A 631 -27.12 -7.68 24.21
C LEU A 631 -28.16 -8.81 24.31
N THR A 632 -28.80 -9.18 23.20
CA THR A 632 -29.74 -10.30 23.16
C THR A 632 -29.00 -11.56 22.73
N GLY A 633 -28.96 -12.58 23.60
CA GLY A 633 -28.28 -13.87 23.35
C GLY A 633 -28.88 -14.71 22.21
N SER A 634 -29.57 -14.11 21.25
CA SER A 634 -30.24 -14.75 20.13
C SER A 634 -29.46 -14.66 18.81
N ASN A 635 -28.50 -13.74 18.64
CA ASN A 635 -27.74 -13.61 17.38
C ASN A 635 -26.46 -14.49 17.37
N PRO A 636 -26.29 -15.40 16.38
CA PRO A 636 -25.07 -16.21 16.23
C PRO A 636 -23.81 -15.40 15.90
N GLU A 637 -23.89 -14.35 15.07
CA GLU A 637 -22.69 -13.65 14.56
C GLU A 637 -21.92 -12.91 15.66
N GLY A 638 -22.61 -12.17 16.51
CA GLY A 638 -21.98 -11.44 17.61
C GLY A 638 -21.40 -12.38 18.68
N ARG A 639 -22.08 -13.51 18.94
CA ARG A 639 -21.55 -14.58 19.80
C ARG A 639 -20.26 -15.19 19.22
N ASN A 640 -20.25 -15.51 17.92
CA ASN A 640 -19.08 -16.07 17.25
C ASN A 640 -17.86 -15.14 17.35
N GLN A 641 -18.06 -13.83 17.24
CA GLN A 641 -16.96 -12.85 17.38
C GLN A 641 -16.40 -12.81 18.81
N ALA A 642 -17.25 -12.77 19.83
CA ALA A 642 -16.82 -12.80 21.22
C ALA A 642 -16.09 -14.11 21.58
N GLU A 643 -16.59 -15.25 21.10
CA GLU A 643 -15.96 -16.56 21.28
C GLU A 643 -14.62 -16.66 20.57
N GLY A 644 -14.51 -16.14 19.34
CA GLY A 644 -13.23 -16.06 18.63
C GLY A 644 -12.19 -15.23 19.38
N THR A 645 -12.59 -14.08 19.94
CA THR A 645 -11.70 -13.23 20.76
C THR A 645 -11.18 -13.95 21.97
N HIS A 646 -12.09 -14.59 22.70
CA HIS A 646 -11.74 -15.32 23.91
C HIS A 646 -10.76 -16.45 23.57
N SER A 647 -11.06 -17.21 22.53
CA SER A 647 -10.24 -18.33 22.06
C SER A 647 -8.83 -17.86 21.73
N ALA A 648 -8.70 -16.74 21.05
CA ALA A 648 -7.39 -16.24 20.69
C ALA A 648 -6.64 -15.55 21.82
N LEU A 649 -7.31 -14.86 22.75
CA LEU A 649 -6.67 -14.41 23.98
C LEU A 649 -6.17 -15.60 24.80
N ALA A 650 -6.91 -16.72 24.80
CA ALA A 650 -6.45 -17.96 25.41
C ALA A 650 -5.20 -18.52 24.72
N GLU A 651 -5.15 -18.51 23.39
CA GLU A 651 -3.94 -18.90 22.63
C GLU A 651 -2.76 -17.97 22.93
N TYR A 652 -2.98 -16.66 22.96
CA TYR A 652 -1.93 -15.69 23.25
C TYR A 652 -1.38 -15.82 24.66
N LYS A 653 -2.27 -16.09 25.63
CA LYS A 653 -1.88 -16.44 26.99
C LYS A 653 -1.05 -17.72 27.02
N SER A 654 -1.48 -18.78 26.35
CA SER A 654 -0.76 -20.08 26.37
C SER A 654 0.62 -19.99 25.71
N ARG A 655 0.78 -19.10 24.74
CA ARG A 655 2.05 -18.87 24.01
C ARG A 655 2.86 -17.70 24.56
N ASN A 656 2.40 -17.03 25.63
CA ASN A 656 3.03 -15.86 26.24
C ASN A 656 3.38 -14.75 25.23
N ILE A 657 2.41 -14.39 24.38
CA ILE A 657 2.61 -13.43 23.27
C ILE A 657 2.67 -11.98 23.76
N PHE A 658 1.84 -11.63 24.74
CA PHE A 658 1.69 -10.27 25.26
C PHE A 658 2.18 -10.13 26.71
N PRO A 659 2.72 -8.95 27.09
CA PRO A 659 2.87 -8.58 28.49
C PRO A 659 1.54 -8.64 29.23
N ALA A 660 1.60 -8.91 30.54
CA ALA A 660 0.40 -9.10 31.38
C ALA A 660 -0.60 -7.93 31.27
N ALA A 661 -0.10 -6.69 31.25
CA ALA A 661 -0.95 -5.50 31.13
C ALA A 661 -1.78 -5.47 29.85
N LEU A 662 -1.20 -5.83 28.69
CA LEU A 662 -1.95 -5.86 27.42
C LEU A 662 -2.93 -7.03 27.36
N GLN A 663 -2.52 -8.21 27.85
CA GLN A 663 -3.41 -9.38 27.93
C GLN A 663 -4.64 -9.10 28.81
N ASN A 664 -4.41 -8.53 29.99
CA ASN A 664 -5.46 -8.17 30.94
C ASN A 664 -6.32 -7.00 30.42
N GLY A 665 -5.68 -6.02 29.78
CA GLY A 665 -6.35 -4.90 29.13
C GLY A 665 -7.35 -5.34 28.07
N TRP A 666 -6.93 -6.22 27.15
CA TRP A 666 -7.81 -6.79 26.13
C TRP A 666 -8.97 -7.57 26.72
N ALA A 667 -8.73 -8.46 27.68
CA ALA A 667 -9.79 -9.23 28.34
C ALA A 667 -10.80 -8.32 29.06
N THR A 668 -10.31 -7.27 29.73
CA THR A 668 -11.15 -6.32 30.47
C THR A 668 -11.96 -5.43 29.53
N TRP A 669 -11.34 -4.92 28.47
CA TRP A 669 -12.03 -4.14 27.45
C TRP A 669 -13.09 -4.97 26.74
N ALA A 670 -12.74 -6.18 26.26
CA ALA A 670 -13.66 -7.11 25.61
C ALA A 670 -14.85 -7.47 26.51
N GLN A 671 -14.61 -7.74 27.79
CA GLN A 671 -15.68 -7.98 28.77
C GLN A 671 -16.58 -6.75 28.95
N ALA A 672 -16.02 -5.55 28.99
CA ALA A 672 -16.78 -4.31 29.20
C ALA A 672 -17.70 -3.99 28.01
N ILE A 673 -17.25 -4.28 26.79
CA ILE A 673 -18.06 -4.10 25.57
C ILE A 673 -18.96 -5.31 25.26
N TRP A 674 -18.60 -6.49 25.72
CA TRP A 674 -19.35 -7.72 25.50
C TRP A 674 -19.63 -8.44 26.83
N PRO A 675 -20.49 -7.87 27.68
CA PRO A 675 -20.77 -8.47 28.99
C PRO A 675 -21.49 -9.82 28.86
N GLY A 676 -22.24 -10.03 27.76
CA GLY A 676 -23.16 -11.15 27.60
C GLY A 676 -24.28 -11.12 28.65
N ALA A 677 -25.42 -11.74 28.37
CA ALA A 677 -26.51 -11.81 29.34
C ALA A 677 -26.15 -12.82 30.48
N GLY A 678 -25.41 -12.40 31.51
CA GLY A 678 -25.30 -13.10 32.81
C GLY A 678 -23.90 -13.45 33.33
N ASN A 679 -23.82 -13.76 34.64
CA ASN A 679 -22.62 -14.05 35.42
C ASN A 679 -21.73 -15.20 34.89
N ALA A 680 -22.28 -16.13 34.10
CA ALA A 680 -21.52 -17.25 33.52
C ALA A 680 -20.41 -16.82 32.55
N ASN A 681 -20.47 -15.58 32.02
CA ASN A 681 -19.46 -15.06 31.09
C ASN A 681 -18.33 -14.29 31.79
N VAL A 682 -18.50 -13.84 33.03
CA VAL A 682 -17.43 -13.15 33.78
C VAL A 682 -16.27 -14.10 34.05
N SER A 683 -16.56 -15.32 34.52
CA SER A 683 -15.54 -16.35 34.76
C SER A 683 -14.78 -16.75 33.48
N LYS A 684 -15.44 -16.68 32.32
CA LYS A 684 -14.81 -16.95 31.01
C LYS A 684 -13.73 -15.93 30.67
N TRP A 685 -13.99 -14.63 30.82
CA TRP A 685 -13.01 -13.57 30.55
C TRP A 685 -11.88 -13.53 31.59
N GLU A 686 -12.18 -13.81 32.85
CA GLU A 686 -11.14 -13.95 33.89
C GLU A 686 -10.16 -15.09 33.59
N ALA A 687 -10.62 -16.20 33.00
CA ALA A 687 -9.77 -17.33 32.66
C ALA A 687 -8.66 -17.01 31.65
N VAL A 688 -8.81 -15.97 30.83
CA VAL A 688 -7.80 -15.53 29.83
C VAL A 688 -6.91 -14.39 30.32
N LYS A 689 -7.13 -13.88 31.55
CA LYS A 689 -6.22 -12.92 32.19
C LYS A 689 -4.98 -13.61 32.74
N VAL A 690 -3.91 -12.85 32.90
CA VAL A 690 -2.65 -13.26 33.55
C VAL A 690 -2.66 -12.72 34.98
N ALA A 691 -2.22 -13.56 35.92
CA ALA A 691 -2.15 -13.21 37.34
C ALA A 691 -1.25 -11.98 37.56
N THR A 692 -1.75 -11.04 38.35
CA THR A 692 -0.96 -9.88 38.76
C THR A 692 0.07 -10.28 39.83
N GLN A 693 1.20 -9.57 39.89
CA GLN A 693 2.32 -9.90 40.77
C GLN A 693 2.93 -8.65 41.42
N GLY A 694 3.33 -8.77 42.69
CA GLY A 694 3.93 -7.67 43.45
C GLY A 694 2.92 -6.84 44.25
N ALA A 695 3.40 -5.74 44.82
CA ALA A 695 2.58 -4.84 45.64
C ALA A 695 1.84 -3.81 44.77
N ALA A 696 0.61 -3.49 45.15
CA ALA A 696 -0.14 -2.40 44.53
C ALA A 696 0.54 -1.05 44.82
N PRO A 697 0.56 -0.11 43.86
CA PRO A 697 0.94 1.26 44.13
C PRO A 697 0.02 1.92 45.18
N ALA A 698 0.50 2.99 45.81
CA ALA A 698 -0.36 3.87 46.59
C ALA A 698 -1.44 4.52 45.70
N ALA A 699 -2.54 4.97 46.32
CA ALA A 699 -3.61 5.66 45.62
C ALA A 699 -3.06 6.92 44.88
N PRO A 700 -3.51 7.19 43.64
CA PRO A 700 -2.97 8.31 42.86
C PRO A 700 -3.49 9.66 43.35
N GLY A 701 -2.69 10.71 43.20
CA GLY A 701 -3.14 12.09 43.33
C GLY A 701 -3.86 12.56 42.07
N LEU A 702 -5.03 13.19 42.22
CA LEU A 702 -5.84 13.73 41.12
C LEU A 702 -5.97 15.25 41.22
N SER A 703 -5.83 15.94 40.10
CA SER A 703 -6.14 17.38 40.01
C SER A 703 -6.76 17.73 38.65
N ASN A 704 -7.54 18.81 38.63
CA ASN A 704 -8.09 19.33 37.38
C ASN A 704 -6.99 20.00 36.55
N GLY A 705 -6.85 19.57 35.29
CA GLY A 705 -5.99 20.21 34.29
C GLY A 705 -6.73 21.20 33.41
N SER A 706 -6.01 21.80 32.46
CA SER A 706 -6.55 22.75 31.48
C SER A 706 -7.57 22.10 30.54
N ALA A 707 -8.53 22.89 30.06
CA ALA A 707 -9.49 22.50 29.01
C ALA A 707 -10.25 21.18 29.29
N GLY A 708 -10.63 20.92 30.55
CA GLY A 708 -11.41 19.73 30.88
C GLY A 708 -10.59 18.45 31.12
N SER A 709 -9.26 18.51 31.07
CA SER A 709 -8.38 17.36 31.38
C SER A 709 -8.25 17.06 32.88
N VAL A 710 -7.85 15.83 33.22
CA VAL A 710 -7.52 15.39 34.58
C VAL A 710 -6.05 15.00 34.65
N ASN A 711 -5.31 15.58 35.59
CA ASN A 711 -3.93 15.22 35.88
C ASN A 711 -3.91 14.14 36.97
N VAL A 712 -3.33 12.99 36.64
CA VAL A 712 -3.13 11.84 37.52
C VAL A 712 -1.65 11.74 37.85
N SER A 713 -1.30 11.63 39.14
CA SER A 713 0.09 11.50 39.62
C SER A 713 0.19 10.36 40.63
N TRP A 714 1.35 9.72 40.74
CA TRP A 714 1.57 8.62 41.67
C TRP A 714 3.00 8.57 42.18
N GLN A 715 3.24 7.81 43.25
CA GLN A 715 4.55 7.62 43.82
C GLN A 715 5.29 6.46 43.15
N ALA A 716 6.62 6.56 43.08
CA ALA A 716 7.45 5.51 42.52
C ALA A 716 7.40 4.24 43.39
N VAL A 717 7.18 3.09 42.75
CA VAL A 717 7.28 1.74 43.33
C VAL A 717 8.67 1.18 43.00
N ALA A 718 9.36 0.63 44.00
CA ALA A 718 10.70 0.07 43.82
C ALA A 718 10.70 -1.06 42.78
N GLY A 719 11.62 -0.98 41.82
CA GLY A 719 11.76 -1.98 40.74
C GLY A 719 10.76 -1.84 39.58
N ALA A 720 9.77 -0.93 39.67
CA ALA A 720 8.85 -0.68 38.58
C ALA A 720 9.53 0.03 37.40
N THR A 721 9.38 -0.52 36.20
CA THR A 721 9.91 0.07 34.96
C THR A 721 8.92 1.01 34.29
N SER A 722 7.62 0.84 34.59
CA SER A 722 6.55 1.65 34.02
C SER A 722 5.23 1.45 34.76
N TYR A 723 4.23 2.29 34.48
CA TYR A 723 2.91 2.28 35.13
C TYR A 723 1.77 2.28 34.11
N ASN A 724 0.61 1.75 34.50
CA ASN A 724 -0.61 1.82 33.71
C ASN A 724 -1.65 2.64 34.47
N VAL A 725 -2.35 3.53 33.76
CA VAL A 725 -3.41 4.38 34.32
C VAL A 725 -4.75 3.88 33.82
N LYS A 726 -5.68 3.65 34.75
CA LYS A 726 -7.01 3.10 34.46
C LYS A 726 -8.09 4.07 34.89
N ARG A 727 -9.16 4.18 34.10
CA ARG A 727 -10.31 5.06 34.35
C ARG A 727 -11.62 4.30 34.30
N SER A 728 -12.57 4.70 35.14
CA SER A 728 -13.97 4.31 35.07
C SER A 728 -14.89 5.51 35.34
N ASP A 729 -16.14 5.43 34.86
CA ASP A 729 -17.26 6.28 35.26
C ASP A 729 -18.05 5.70 36.45
N SER A 730 -17.63 4.56 36.98
CA SER A 730 -18.22 3.86 38.12
C SER A 730 -17.16 3.51 39.16
N ALA A 731 -17.49 3.68 40.44
CA ALA A 731 -16.60 3.31 41.55
C ALA A 731 -16.21 1.82 41.51
N ASN A 732 -17.12 0.98 41.03
CA ASN A 732 -16.95 -0.47 40.96
C ASN A 732 -16.44 -0.95 39.59
N GLY A 733 -16.17 -0.03 38.66
CA GLY A 733 -15.71 -0.37 37.32
C GLY A 733 -16.84 -0.69 36.33
N PRO A 734 -16.48 -1.26 35.16
CA PRO A 734 -15.14 -1.71 34.78
C PRO A 734 -14.14 -0.56 34.62
N PHE A 735 -12.89 -0.79 35.00
CA PHE A 735 -11.79 0.16 34.82
C PHE A 735 -11.03 -0.19 33.53
N LEU A 736 -11.07 0.70 32.55
CA LEU A 736 -10.32 0.54 31.30
C LEU A 736 -8.98 1.25 31.41
N THR A 737 -7.91 0.62 30.93
CA THR A 737 -6.58 1.23 30.90
C THR A 737 -6.51 2.27 29.79
N VAL A 738 -6.36 3.54 30.17
CA VAL A 738 -6.32 4.69 29.24
C VAL A 738 -4.89 5.08 28.87
N ALA A 739 -3.89 4.58 29.59
CA ALA A 739 -2.48 4.76 29.28
C ALA A 739 -1.67 3.56 29.78
N TYR A 740 -0.85 2.96 28.91
CA TYR A 740 0.03 1.84 29.27
C TYR A 740 1.50 2.26 29.35
N PHE A 741 2.26 1.50 30.13
CA PHE A 741 3.72 1.52 30.16
C PHE A 741 4.34 2.93 30.28
N ARG A 742 3.73 3.80 31.10
CA ARG A 742 4.21 5.15 31.38
C ARG A 742 5.48 5.10 32.24
N THR A 743 6.56 5.68 31.75
CA THR A 743 7.84 5.76 32.49
C THR A 743 7.88 6.96 33.44
N GLY A 744 7.11 8.01 33.16
CA GLY A 744 6.88 9.12 34.07
C GLY A 744 5.96 8.75 35.24
N LEU A 745 5.88 9.63 36.23
CA LEU A 745 5.04 9.47 37.44
C LEU A 745 3.74 10.27 37.39
N SER A 746 3.37 10.73 36.19
CA SER A 746 2.14 11.46 35.94
C SER A 746 1.60 11.19 34.53
N TYR A 747 0.30 11.42 34.37
CA TYR A 747 -0.42 11.34 33.11
C TYR A 747 -1.55 12.37 33.09
N THR A 748 -1.73 13.04 31.96
CA THR A 748 -2.85 13.96 31.75
C THR A 748 -3.89 13.27 30.88
N ASP A 749 -5.02 12.91 31.46
CA ASP A 749 -6.16 12.39 30.70
C ASP A 749 -6.96 13.54 30.10
N THR A 750 -6.91 13.69 28.78
CA THR A 750 -7.56 14.80 28.04
C THR A 750 -9.00 14.50 27.61
N VAL A 751 -9.48 13.30 27.90
CA VAL A 751 -10.75 12.77 27.42
C VAL A 751 -11.96 13.02 28.34
N PRO A 752 -11.82 13.16 29.68
CA PRO A 752 -12.93 13.44 30.59
C PRO A 752 -13.79 14.62 30.13
N VAL A 753 -15.11 14.44 30.23
CA VAL A 753 -16.10 15.46 29.89
C VAL A 753 -16.56 16.17 31.16
N ALA A 754 -16.72 17.48 31.09
CA ALA A 754 -17.25 18.29 32.20
C ALA A 754 -18.64 17.82 32.64
N GLY A 755 -18.93 17.94 33.94
CA GLY A 755 -20.19 17.52 34.56
C GLY A 755 -20.25 16.03 34.94
N ARG A 756 -19.13 15.31 34.97
CA ARG A 756 -19.08 13.87 35.31
C ARG A 756 -18.04 13.57 36.38
N THR A 757 -18.31 12.54 37.17
CA THR A 757 -17.34 11.99 38.12
C THR A 757 -16.59 10.83 37.49
N TYR A 758 -15.27 10.83 37.66
CA TYR A 758 -14.39 9.79 37.16
C TYR A 758 -13.58 9.18 38.29
N PHE A 759 -13.30 7.88 38.16
CA PHE A 759 -12.51 7.11 39.11
C PHE A 759 -11.22 6.65 38.43
N TYR A 760 -10.09 6.78 39.12
CA TYR A 760 -8.77 6.41 38.61
C TYR A 760 -8.06 5.41 39.51
N ARG A 761 -7.32 4.50 38.88
CA ARG A 761 -6.41 3.54 39.51
C ARG A 761 -5.08 3.50 38.76
N VAL A 762 -4.02 3.10 39.45
CA VAL A 762 -2.69 2.90 38.87
C VAL A 762 -2.18 1.50 39.21
N SER A 763 -1.60 0.82 38.21
CA SER A 763 -0.80 -0.40 38.41
C SER A 763 0.65 -0.17 37.96
N SER A 764 1.58 -0.92 38.53
CA SER A 764 3.00 -0.89 38.17
C SER A 764 3.38 -2.11 37.33
N ASN A 765 4.44 -1.99 36.54
CA ASN A 765 4.98 -3.10 35.76
C ASN A 765 6.42 -3.41 36.20
N ILE A 766 6.68 -4.67 36.56
CA ILE A 766 7.99 -5.17 37.00
C ILE A 766 8.28 -6.45 36.21
N ASN A 767 9.41 -6.51 35.49
CA ASN A 767 9.79 -7.67 34.67
C ASN A 767 8.68 -8.17 33.72
N SER A 768 7.94 -7.25 33.10
CA SER A 768 6.76 -7.53 32.23
C SER A 768 5.51 -8.09 32.92
N ASN A 769 5.51 -8.17 34.26
CA ASN A 769 4.34 -8.51 35.05
C ASN A 769 3.64 -7.23 35.53
N GLU A 770 2.31 -7.25 35.53
CA GLU A 770 1.49 -6.16 36.05
C GLU A 770 1.19 -6.40 37.54
N SER A 771 1.27 -5.38 38.38
CA SER A 771 0.84 -5.44 39.78
C SER A 771 -0.68 -5.39 39.93
N PRO A 772 -1.22 -5.72 41.12
CA PRO A 772 -2.58 -5.32 41.46
C PRO A 772 -2.75 -3.79 41.36
N ASP A 773 -4.00 -3.35 41.16
CA ASP A 773 -4.35 -1.93 41.11
C ASP A 773 -4.24 -1.28 42.50
N SER A 774 -3.87 0.00 42.51
CA SER A 774 -4.04 0.87 43.67
C SER A 774 -5.51 0.95 44.11
N ALA A 775 -5.73 1.44 45.34
CA ALA A 775 -7.05 1.94 45.72
C ALA A 775 -7.50 3.05 44.74
N SER A 776 -8.80 3.10 44.44
CA SER A 776 -9.36 4.10 43.53
C SER A 776 -9.44 5.47 44.17
N GLN A 777 -9.22 6.51 43.36
CA GLN A 777 -9.48 7.90 43.71
C GLN A 777 -10.50 8.49 42.74
N GLN A 778 -11.33 9.41 43.22
CA GLN A 778 -12.39 10.02 42.41
C GLN A 778 -12.16 11.52 42.23
N ILE A 779 -12.62 12.05 41.11
CA ILE A 779 -12.62 13.48 40.83
C ILE A 779 -13.87 13.85 40.03
N ALA A 780 -14.51 14.96 40.40
CA ALA A 780 -15.57 15.57 39.62
C ALA A 780 -14.97 16.53 38.59
N LYS A 781 -15.41 16.44 37.34
CA LYS A 781 -14.98 17.29 36.24
C LYS A 781 -15.97 18.40 35.92
#